data_AF-A0A931UZA8-F1
#
_entry.id   AF-A0A931UZA8-F1
#
_cell.length_a   1.000
_cell.length_b   1.000
_cell.length_c   1.000
_cell.angle_alpha   90.00
_cell.angle_beta   90.00
_cell.angle_gamma   90.00
#
_symmetry.space_group_name_H-M   'P 1'
#
loop_
_entity.id
_entity.type
_entity.pdbx_description
1 polymer ?
#
loop_
_entity_poly.entity_id
_entity_poly.type
_entity_poly.pdbx_seq_one_letter_code
_entity_poly.pdbx_strand_id
1 'polypeptide(L)'
;MADSDASNTPEPRDEQVPPPSSEPGASSPQASGTEAPRAEAAATDAAEPPKEPAQTTPEKTPEKTPEKTPKTSPEKTDEATKESEAESPFVFLRGGHAPHWKAGGLVFFAASVATFLLMARDAQWRWSVPLGFVFVVIAALGVMHVIGSFDDHTPWRVGLPKKRERGVSTLPPARVVPGVHEAGAALVPASATFLSLVTAMTLMANASGVGWGLAITVAWIATCVFGFRTLAALGLVDDATRPLREREGFWLIVFCAVLYLPTLGAHGLIDPWETHYGEVSREVLARDDWITIWWAEEGFFLSKPILDFWMQALAMATFGVKYRPDGMIAPAHIGGDPTHPEWIVRMPSLTLSVIALYLAYRAVSQVRGRRAGLLASLVLATTGYWAMLSHQSITDMPFVASLTAAMSLLIIGLTTDDEQTVKGVPIRFGNRTFTVSGFHLAIGVILVCALPQALYLLSRNVTLVTQGAFGFEPHLDEYRAGSGLECWIPPNTGDSFERLMRIGKWPCDLRPVVHKEVQPVVQGLVWLAALGVLLAINRNERRISRLCFLVAWVFAGISTMGKGVAGFILPIMVAGAYVLTARKWRDLVRLELLSGVLIIGVVAAPWFVAMYMRMGDEFIQQLFVHHMWKRALDHVHDTNTGDDVSIRYYVWQMGYGLFPWTGLVPAGLIWWARTRWNQAGRALTQHEERQRDVGTFLVMWFIFAWALFTYMKTKFHHYVFPAVPPAAMLTGIFLDDALGDRPVADKGRRGPWLAVTLTGVALAAYGLSRLVAGPFFGSQDPANVPPASPTTGLILGVSGLIIAFVANRLGGAPDEARVSVRPSGDPASPTAYVKSVMVAGVALAGAFCAALVTRDLASRPEADIKGQERLIHLYTYRYDRLWPKELNFTPALLGFGLAITILMVVLVARAWRRQAIVALLACGALFSAWTLDVYMMKVAPHWGQRPLFEAYYKDRRSVKEPLVAFEMNWKGENYYSGGRLIEFGNGMGQGATAGERGSDRMRTWLADIKGKTGAVYFVTEFSRVSKIDDMLKGVLGNPPSGNRWTEQVTTEKTTNKFVLVRARWQ
;
A
#
# COMPACT_ATOMS: atom_id res chain seq x y z
N MET A 1 -6.41 -38.09 41.44
CA MET A 1 -5.78 -39.23 42.13
C MET A 1 -4.31 -38.91 42.22
N ALA A 2 -3.75 -38.76 43.44
CA ALA A 2 -2.35 -38.45 43.75
C ALA A 2 -1.82 -37.09 43.17
N ASP A 3 -1.28 -36.12 43.91
CA ASP A 3 -0.42 -36.10 45.12
C ASP A 3 1.02 -36.59 44.82
N SER A 4 2.11 -35.96 45.27
CA SER A 4 2.37 -34.66 45.95
C SER A 4 3.80 -34.17 45.59
N ASP A 5 4.30 -32.97 45.93
CA ASP A 5 4.90 -32.59 47.23
C ASP A 5 5.34 -31.09 47.26
N ALA A 6 5.68 -30.57 48.45
CA ALA A 6 6.30 -29.26 48.70
C ALA A 6 7.11 -29.31 50.03
N SER A 7 7.90 -28.32 50.50
CA SER A 7 8.19 -26.92 50.11
C SER A 7 9.58 -26.51 50.66
N ASN A 8 10.05 -25.26 50.43
CA ASN A 8 10.50 -24.30 51.48
C ASN A 8 11.40 -23.14 50.98
N THR A 9 11.27 -22.00 51.68
CA THR A 9 12.24 -20.89 51.80
C THR A 9 12.41 -20.59 53.30
N PRO A 10 13.54 -19.99 53.74
CA PRO A 10 13.45 -18.58 54.18
C PRO A 10 14.73 -17.73 53.95
N GLU A 11 14.66 -16.46 54.38
CA GLU A 11 15.62 -15.34 54.24
C GLU A 11 16.66 -15.26 55.41
N PRO A 12 17.27 -14.09 55.76
CA PRO A 12 18.26 -13.25 55.05
C PRO A 12 19.55 -12.99 55.90
N ARG A 13 20.46 -12.09 55.45
CA ARG A 13 21.27 -11.18 56.32
C ARG A 13 22.01 -10.07 55.58
N ASP A 14 22.22 -8.94 56.28
CA ASP A 14 22.91 -7.71 55.86
C ASP A 14 24.40 -7.66 56.23
N GLU A 15 25.17 -6.72 55.65
CA GLU A 15 26.17 -5.90 56.39
C GLU A 15 26.67 -4.64 55.60
N GLN A 16 27.44 -3.75 56.25
CA GLN A 16 27.78 -2.35 55.88
C GLN A 16 29.33 -2.13 55.98
N VAL A 17 30.12 -1.49 55.08
CA VAL A 17 30.19 -0.07 54.59
C VAL A 17 30.78 0.91 55.65
N PRO A 18 31.75 1.86 55.40
CA PRO A 18 32.20 2.52 54.14
C PRO A 18 33.76 2.56 53.80
N PRO A 19 34.63 3.63 53.94
CA PRO A 19 35.83 3.88 53.05
C PRO A 19 37.13 4.31 53.87
N PRO A 20 37.99 5.33 53.56
CA PRO A 20 38.48 6.02 52.31
C PRO A 20 40.03 6.27 52.20
N SER A 21 40.55 6.62 51.00
CA SER A 21 41.90 7.24 50.73
C SER A 21 42.04 7.64 49.22
N SER A 22 42.98 8.44 48.68
CA SER A 22 43.86 9.56 49.16
C SER A 22 44.50 10.31 47.93
N GLU A 23 45.18 11.46 48.12
CA GLU A 23 45.80 12.32 47.07
C GLU A 23 47.35 12.45 47.23
N PRO A 24 48.11 13.44 46.69
CA PRO A 24 48.14 14.12 45.36
C PRO A 24 49.58 14.14 44.71
N GLY A 25 49.78 14.79 43.55
CA GLY A 25 51.12 15.11 42.99
C GLY A 25 51.11 16.00 41.74
N ALA A 26 52.15 16.82 41.48
CA ALA A 26 52.13 17.88 40.44
C ALA A 26 53.51 18.26 39.82
N SER A 27 53.45 19.09 38.76
CA SER A 27 54.52 19.90 38.12
C SER A 27 55.40 19.30 37.00
N SER A 28 56.08 20.20 36.26
CA SER A 28 56.81 20.08 34.97
C SER A 28 58.30 20.56 35.15
N PRO A 29 59.15 20.91 34.14
CA PRO A 29 59.09 20.85 32.66
C PRO A 29 60.43 20.38 31.96
N GLN A 30 60.56 20.58 30.63
CA GLN A 30 61.81 20.63 29.80
C GLN A 30 62.62 19.32 29.60
N ALA A 31 63.37 19.04 28.50
CA ALA A 31 63.55 19.64 27.14
C ALA A 31 63.92 18.47 26.15
N SER A 32 64.69 18.49 25.03
CA SER A 32 65.51 19.47 24.25
C SER A 32 65.86 18.89 22.83
N GLY A 33 66.43 19.72 21.92
CA GLY A 33 67.14 19.32 20.68
C GLY A 33 66.44 19.72 19.35
N THR A 34 66.89 20.64 18.46
CA THR A 34 68.18 20.91 17.73
C THR A 34 68.52 19.90 16.62
N GLU A 35 68.92 20.22 15.38
CA GLU A 35 69.15 21.45 14.58
C GLU A 35 69.10 21.06 13.06
N ALA A 36 68.64 21.87 12.08
CA ALA A 36 69.35 22.87 11.23
C ALA A 36 70.54 22.32 10.36
N PRO A 37 71.04 22.98 9.27
CA PRO A 37 70.68 24.27 8.64
C PRO A 37 70.72 24.40 7.05
N ARG A 38 70.15 25.50 6.51
CA ARG A 38 70.57 26.29 5.29
C ARG A 38 70.68 25.60 3.89
N ALA A 39 70.83 26.27 2.73
CA ALA A 39 71.13 27.68 2.38
C ALA A 39 70.40 28.18 1.09
N GLU A 40 70.60 29.46 0.71
CA GLU A 40 70.08 30.15 -0.48
C GLU A 40 71.09 30.21 -1.65
N ALA A 41 70.66 30.55 -2.89
CA ALA A 41 71.32 31.50 -3.83
C ALA A 41 70.65 31.49 -5.25
N ALA A 42 70.98 32.47 -6.09
CA ALA A 42 70.44 32.66 -7.45
C ALA A 42 71.54 32.73 -8.55
N ALA A 43 71.14 32.60 -9.83
CA ALA A 43 71.97 32.87 -11.02
C ALA A 43 71.09 33.21 -12.25
N THR A 44 71.69 33.82 -13.28
CA THR A 44 70.99 34.35 -14.48
C THR A 44 71.65 33.93 -15.81
N ASP A 45 70.97 34.28 -16.92
CA ASP A 45 71.49 34.60 -18.26
C ASP A 45 71.66 33.55 -19.40
N ALA A 46 71.13 33.98 -20.56
CA ALA A 46 71.59 33.88 -21.95
C ALA A 46 71.70 32.54 -22.72
N ALA A 47 70.88 32.41 -23.79
CA ALA A 47 71.29 31.99 -25.15
C ALA A 47 70.20 32.31 -26.21
N GLU A 48 70.62 32.62 -27.45
CA GLU A 48 69.80 33.02 -28.62
C GLU A 48 70.56 32.65 -29.94
N PRO A 49 70.05 32.86 -31.17
CA PRO A 49 68.76 32.48 -31.78
C PRO A 49 69.02 31.43 -32.93
N PRO A 50 68.68 31.52 -34.26
CA PRO A 50 68.51 32.70 -35.16
C PRO A 50 67.44 32.64 -36.30
N LYS A 51 67.34 33.76 -37.06
CA LYS A 51 66.84 33.95 -38.47
C LYS A 51 65.33 34.16 -38.75
N GLU A 52 64.92 35.43 -38.70
CA GLU A 52 64.57 36.34 -39.84
C GLU A 52 64.53 35.81 -41.30
N PRO A 53 63.94 36.55 -42.29
CA PRO A 53 63.43 37.95 -42.27
C PRO A 53 61.90 38.03 -42.62
N ALA A 54 61.22 39.11 -43.04
CA ALA A 54 61.57 40.47 -43.51
C ALA A 54 60.39 41.48 -43.31
N GLN A 55 60.50 42.72 -43.84
CA GLN A 55 59.44 43.74 -43.92
C GLN A 55 59.46 44.52 -45.26
N THR A 56 58.39 45.26 -45.59
CA THR A 56 58.46 46.49 -46.43
C THR A 56 57.24 47.41 -46.23
N THR A 57 57.47 48.71 -46.38
CA THR A 57 56.54 49.86 -46.21
C THR A 57 57.21 51.10 -46.87
N PRO A 58 56.62 52.32 -46.95
CA PRO A 58 55.23 52.78 -46.70
C PRO A 58 54.65 53.66 -47.85
N GLU A 59 53.41 54.19 -47.71
CA GLU A 59 53.11 55.58 -48.12
C GLU A 59 51.89 56.20 -47.39
N LYS A 60 51.45 57.42 -47.76
CA LYS A 60 50.64 58.35 -46.94
C LYS A 60 49.24 58.72 -47.48
N THR A 61 48.44 59.28 -46.56
CA THR A 61 47.18 60.07 -46.70
C THR A 61 47.32 61.32 -47.61
N PRO A 62 46.23 62.06 -47.99
CA PRO A 62 44.89 62.19 -47.36
C PRO A 62 43.65 62.30 -48.30
N GLU A 63 42.42 62.43 -47.75
CA GLU A 63 41.50 63.58 -48.01
C GLU A 63 40.24 63.64 -47.09
N LYS A 64 39.29 64.56 -47.34
CA LYS A 64 38.16 64.96 -46.46
C LYS A 64 36.76 64.89 -47.13
N THR A 65 35.73 64.96 -46.27
CA THR A 65 34.28 65.23 -46.48
C THR A 65 33.96 66.54 -47.24
N PRO A 66 32.72 66.83 -47.74
CA PRO A 66 31.40 66.45 -47.16
C PRO A 66 30.18 66.20 -48.12
N GLU A 67 29.00 65.96 -47.51
CA GLU A 67 27.60 66.25 -47.97
C GLU A 67 27.08 65.66 -49.32
N LYS A 68 25.98 64.88 -49.37
CA LYS A 68 24.62 65.20 -48.86
C LYS A 68 23.68 63.98 -48.75
N THR A 69 22.61 64.12 -47.96
CA THR A 69 21.49 63.18 -47.69
C THR A 69 20.29 63.41 -48.64
N PRO A 70 19.14 62.68 -48.64
CA PRO A 70 18.61 61.76 -47.60
C PRO A 70 17.83 60.49 -48.06
N LYS A 71 17.28 59.75 -47.05
CA LYS A 71 16.27 58.65 -47.11
C LYS A 71 16.79 57.29 -47.62
N THR A 72 16.47 56.13 -47.02
CA THR A 72 15.64 55.83 -45.81
C THR A 72 16.19 54.58 -45.10
N SER A 73 16.14 54.55 -43.77
CA SER A 73 16.80 53.52 -42.95
C SER A 73 15.87 52.39 -42.49
N PRO A 74 16.34 51.13 -42.44
CA PRO A 74 15.89 50.13 -41.47
C PRO A 74 16.42 50.45 -40.06
N GLU A 75 15.86 49.80 -39.04
CA GLU A 75 16.15 50.08 -37.63
C GLU A 75 17.57 49.68 -37.18
N LYS A 76 18.04 50.36 -36.12
CA LYS A 76 19.28 50.01 -35.42
C LYS A 76 19.06 48.84 -34.46
N THR A 77 20.09 48.03 -34.31
CA THR A 77 20.36 47.32 -33.05
C THR A 77 20.90 48.30 -32.01
N ASP A 78 20.21 48.48 -30.88
CA ASP A 78 20.75 49.18 -29.71
C ASP A 78 20.94 48.18 -28.54
N GLU A 79 22.11 48.22 -27.90
CA GLU A 79 22.46 47.40 -26.74
C GLU A 79 21.91 48.04 -25.45
N ALA A 80 20.80 47.54 -24.89
CA ALA A 80 20.27 48.09 -23.63
C ALA A 80 19.41 47.12 -22.80
N THR A 81 20.02 46.05 -22.25
CA THR A 81 19.83 45.61 -20.84
C THR A 81 20.76 44.44 -20.51
N LYS A 82 21.95 44.73 -19.97
CA LYS A 82 22.56 43.84 -18.97
C LYS A 82 21.92 44.19 -17.62
N GLU A 83 20.72 43.68 -17.36
CA GLU A 83 20.29 43.57 -15.96
C GLU A 83 21.23 42.57 -15.26
N SER A 84 21.62 42.88 -14.03
CA SER A 84 22.65 42.11 -13.34
C SER A 84 22.15 40.70 -13.01
N GLU A 85 22.82 39.68 -13.56
CA GLU A 85 22.89 38.38 -12.90
C GLU A 85 23.62 38.57 -11.56
N ALA A 86 22.86 38.88 -10.51
CA ALA A 86 23.37 38.92 -9.15
C ALA A 86 23.77 37.49 -8.77
N GLU A 87 25.07 37.21 -8.77
CA GLU A 87 25.59 35.88 -8.44
C GLU A 87 25.07 35.42 -7.08
N SER A 88 24.21 34.40 -7.09
CA SER A 88 23.76 33.75 -5.87
C SER A 88 24.98 33.18 -5.14
N PRO A 89 25.25 33.57 -3.87
CA PRO A 89 26.40 33.03 -3.12
C PRO A 89 26.26 31.53 -2.83
N PHE A 90 25.05 30.97 -2.98
CA PHE A 90 24.81 29.54 -2.87
C PHE A 90 25.06 28.84 -4.22
N VAL A 91 26.18 28.10 -4.30
CA VAL A 91 26.62 27.37 -5.51
C VAL A 91 25.56 26.42 -6.04
N PHE A 92 24.74 25.82 -5.17
CA PHE A 92 23.63 24.92 -5.52
C PHE A 92 22.46 25.60 -6.27
N LEU A 93 22.43 26.94 -6.34
CA LEU A 93 21.41 27.70 -7.07
C LEU A 93 21.87 28.13 -8.48
N ARG A 94 23.00 27.61 -8.99
CA ARG A 94 23.45 27.86 -10.37
C ARG A 94 22.57 27.10 -11.38
N GLY A 95 22.00 27.85 -12.33
CA GLY A 95 21.10 27.34 -13.38
C GLY A 95 19.66 27.13 -12.92
N GLY A 96 18.68 27.51 -13.76
CA GLY A 96 17.25 27.52 -13.46
C GLY A 96 16.65 28.92 -13.57
N HIS A 97 15.32 29.04 -13.54
CA HIS A 97 14.64 30.35 -13.53
C HIS A 97 14.87 31.09 -12.20
N ALA A 98 14.76 32.43 -12.23
CA ALA A 98 14.91 33.25 -11.04
C ALA A 98 13.79 32.94 -10.01
N PRO A 99 14.13 32.70 -8.73
CA PRO A 99 13.15 32.29 -7.72
C PRO A 99 12.20 33.43 -7.32
N HIS A 100 10.88 33.19 -7.41
CA HIS A 100 9.84 34.16 -7.06
C HIS A 100 9.60 34.24 -5.54
N TRP A 101 10.63 34.55 -4.77
CA TRP A 101 10.58 34.64 -3.30
C TRP A 101 9.41 35.47 -2.78
N LYS A 102 9.08 36.60 -3.43
CA LYS A 102 7.95 37.47 -3.03
C LYS A 102 6.60 36.86 -3.38
N ALA A 103 6.38 36.47 -4.64
CA ALA A 103 5.07 36.04 -5.13
C ALA A 103 4.70 34.61 -4.70
N GLY A 104 5.62 33.66 -4.88
CA GLY A 104 5.44 32.29 -4.40
C GLY A 104 5.46 32.20 -2.88
N GLY A 105 6.36 32.97 -2.24
CA GLY A 105 6.51 32.97 -0.78
C GLY A 105 5.28 33.52 -0.06
N LEU A 106 4.62 34.55 -0.60
CA LEU A 106 3.35 35.05 -0.07
C LEU A 106 2.23 33.99 -0.14
N VAL A 107 2.11 33.27 -1.25
CA VAL A 107 1.11 32.19 -1.40
C VAL A 107 1.42 31.02 -0.46
N PHE A 108 2.68 30.60 -0.38
CA PHE A 108 3.13 29.57 0.56
C PHE A 108 2.85 29.95 2.00
N PHE A 109 3.22 31.18 2.41
CA PHE A 109 3.06 31.67 3.77
C PHE A 109 1.59 31.80 4.14
N ALA A 110 0.76 32.46 3.31
CA ALA A 110 -0.66 32.65 3.61
C ALA A 110 -1.41 31.32 3.74
N ALA A 111 -1.14 30.35 2.86
CA ALA A 111 -1.76 29.03 2.93
C ALA A 111 -1.21 28.17 4.09
N SER A 112 0.08 28.27 4.41
CA SER A 112 0.66 27.62 5.59
C SER A 112 0.11 28.19 6.90
N VAL A 113 -0.06 29.51 6.99
CA VAL A 113 -0.71 30.18 8.13
C VAL A 113 -2.18 29.75 8.24
N ALA A 114 -2.92 29.70 7.12
CA ALA A 114 -4.30 29.22 7.14
C ALA A 114 -4.41 27.74 7.57
N THR A 115 -3.44 26.90 7.20
CA THR A 115 -3.33 25.50 7.65
C THR A 115 -3.01 25.43 9.15
N PHE A 116 -2.00 26.18 9.60
CA PHE A 116 -1.61 26.30 11.00
C PHE A 116 -2.76 26.77 11.90
N LEU A 117 -3.54 27.77 11.46
CA LEU A 117 -4.70 28.28 12.19
C LEU A 117 -5.86 27.27 12.30
N LEU A 118 -5.93 26.27 11.41
CA LEU A 118 -6.85 25.14 11.55
C LEU A 118 -6.29 24.07 12.51
N MET A 119 -4.99 23.82 12.51
CA MET A 119 -4.33 22.80 13.34
C MET A 119 -4.14 23.25 14.80
N ALA A 120 -3.83 24.53 15.04
CA ALA A 120 -3.63 25.10 16.37
C ALA A 120 -4.94 25.37 17.14
N ARG A 121 -6.11 25.12 16.53
CA ARG A 121 -7.42 25.48 17.09
C ARG A 121 -7.95 24.38 18.02
N ASP A 122 -8.21 24.71 19.28
CA ASP A 122 -8.90 23.85 20.27
C ASP A 122 -10.42 23.72 20.01
N ALA A 123 -10.79 23.33 18.79
CA ALA A 123 -12.15 22.93 18.42
C ALA A 123 -12.17 22.24 17.04
N GLN A 124 -12.35 20.92 17.02
CA GLN A 124 -12.47 20.17 15.78
C GLN A 124 -13.71 20.59 14.97
N TRP A 125 -13.48 21.12 13.78
CA TRP A 125 -14.51 21.47 12.81
C TRP A 125 -14.66 20.36 11.76
N ARG A 126 -15.90 19.95 11.43
CA ARG A 126 -16.20 18.91 10.43
C ARG A 126 -15.53 19.13 9.06
N TRP A 127 -15.16 20.36 8.71
CA TRP A 127 -14.49 20.71 7.46
C TRP A 127 -13.00 21.07 7.62
N SER A 128 -12.39 20.95 8.81
CA SER A 128 -10.98 21.32 9.03
C SER A 128 -10.02 20.48 8.19
N VAL A 129 -10.19 19.16 8.14
CA VAL A 129 -9.34 18.25 7.36
C VAL A 129 -9.46 18.50 5.84
N PRO A 130 -10.68 18.53 5.23
CA PRO A 130 -10.83 18.90 3.82
C PRO A 130 -10.26 20.29 3.47
N LEU A 131 -10.50 21.31 4.30
CA LEU A 131 -10.03 22.68 4.06
C LEU A 131 -8.51 22.79 4.25
N GLY A 132 -7.95 22.11 5.26
CA GLY A 132 -6.52 21.99 5.49
C GLY A 132 -5.80 21.30 4.34
N PHE A 133 -6.39 20.25 3.75
CA PHE A 133 -5.84 19.63 2.53
C PHE A 133 -5.81 20.61 1.34
N VAL A 134 -6.86 21.42 1.15
CA VAL A 134 -6.87 22.47 0.12
C VAL A 134 -5.77 23.51 0.37
N PHE A 135 -5.60 23.96 1.62
CA PHE A 135 -4.52 24.90 1.96
C PHE A 135 -3.12 24.29 1.82
N VAL A 136 -2.92 23.01 2.16
CA VAL A 136 -1.67 22.27 1.87
C VAL A 136 -1.35 22.25 0.38
N VAL A 137 -2.35 22.00 -0.47
CA VAL A 137 -2.16 22.01 -1.94
C VAL A 137 -1.81 23.41 -2.44
N ILE A 138 -2.45 24.47 -1.92
CA ILE A 138 -2.11 25.86 -2.26
C ILE A 138 -0.70 26.22 -1.75
N ALA A 139 -0.31 25.76 -0.56
CA ALA A 139 1.04 25.95 -0.03
C ALA A 139 2.09 25.25 -0.90
N ALA A 140 1.83 24.02 -1.35
CA ALA A 140 2.69 23.28 -2.28
C ALA A 140 2.82 23.98 -3.65
N LEU A 141 1.73 24.56 -4.18
CA LEU A 141 1.78 25.43 -5.36
C LEU A 141 2.62 26.69 -5.10
N GLY A 142 2.52 27.28 -3.92
CA GLY A 142 3.39 28.38 -3.46
C GLY A 142 4.87 28.01 -3.48
N VAL A 143 5.25 26.85 -2.95
CA VAL A 143 6.64 26.34 -2.97
C VAL A 143 7.14 26.13 -4.41
N MET A 144 6.32 25.55 -5.29
CA MET A 144 6.67 25.39 -6.71
C MET A 144 6.87 26.75 -7.42
N HIS A 145 6.08 27.76 -7.06
CA HIS A 145 6.24 29.13 -7.54
C HIS A 145 7.52 29.79 -6.99
N VAL A 146 7.89 29.57 -5.71
CA VAL A 146 9.17 30.06 -5.15
C VAL A 146 10.37 29.55 -5.94
N ILE A 147 10.39 28.27 -6.33
CA ILE A 147 11.50 27.67 -7.09
C ILE A 147 11.47 27.98 -8.60
N GLY A 148 10.54 28.83 -9.07
CA GLY A 148 10.46 29.27 -10.46
C GLY A 148 10.05 28.18 -11.46
N SER A 149 9.34 27.14 -11.03
CA SER A 149 9.06 25.99 -11.90
C SER A 149 7.98 26.24 -12.96
N PHE A 150 7.11 27.23 -12.74
CA PHE A 150 6.05 27.59 -13.69
C PHE A 150 6.53 28.51 -14.83
N ASP A 151 7.69 29.13 -14.69
CA ASP A 151 8.30 30.03 -15.69
C ASP A 151 9.02 29.26 -16.81
N ASP A 152 9.00 27.93 -16.74
CA ASP A 152 9.72 27.02 -17.62
C ASP A 152 9.08 27.01 -19.01
N HIS A 153 9.45 27.99 -19.83
CA HIS A 153 8.96 28.18 -21.20
C HIS A 153 9.80 27.41 -22.23
N THR A 154 10.50 26.34 -21.82
CA THR A 154 11.45 25.59 -22.65
C THR A 154 10.84 25.17 -24.00
N PRO A 155 11.27 25.77 -25.13
CA PRO A 155 10.59 25.58 -26.41
C PRO A 155 10.85 24.19 -26.97
N TRP A 156 9.82 23.61 -27.59
CA TRP A 156 9.71 22.24 -28.13
C TRP A 156 10.93 21.75 -28.96
N ARG A 157 12.00 21.31 -28.28
CA ARG A 157 13.20 20.73 -28.89
C ARG A 157 13.35 19.23 -28.63
N VAL A 158 12.28 18.47 -28.88
CA VAL A 158 12.46 17.05 -29.23
C VAL A 158 13.00 17.00 -30.66
N GLY A 159 14.26 16.60 -30.81
CA GLY A 159 14.83 16.28 -32.12
C GLY A 159 14.17 15.04 -32.71
N LEU A 160 13.06 15.23 -33.43
CA LEU A 160 12.34 14.13 -34.08
C LEU A 160 13.29 13.36 -35.01
N PRO A 161 13.43 12.03 -34.87
CA PRO A 161 14.26 11.25 -35.77
C PRO A 161 13.67 11.30 -37.18
N LYS A 162 14.45 11.83 -38.15
CA LYS A 162 14.03 11.99 -39.56
C LYS A 162 13.70 10.65 -40.23
N LYS A 163 12.46 10.14 -40.09
CA LYS A 163 11.87 9.12 -40.96
C LYS A 163 10.34 9.00 -40.82
N ARG A 164 9.66 9.05 -41.96
CA ARG A 164 8.23 8.78 -42.19
C ARG A 164 7.22 9.71 -41.51
N GLU A 165 7.23 10.97 -41.94
CA GLU A 165 5.95 11.63 -42.21
C GLU A 165 5.43 11.16 -43.58
N ARG A 166 4.28 10.47 -43.58
CA ARG A 166 3.40 10.29 -44.74
C ARG A 166 1.97 10.15 -44.22
N GLY A 167 1.08 11.06 -44.60
CA GLY A 167 -0.36 10.89 -44.41
C GLY A 167 -0.90 11.18 -43.01
N VAL A 168 -0.43 12.23 -42.32
CA VAL A 168 -1.27 12.89 -41.31
C VAL A 168 -2.21 13.84 -42.05
N SER A 169 -3.51 13.56 -42.03
CA SER A 169 -4.52 14.47 -42.57
C SER A 169 -4.59 15.71 -41.68
N THR A 170 -4.18 16.86 -42.19
CA THR A 170 -4.32 18.15 -41.50
C THR A 170 -5.79 18.46 -41.28
N LEU A 171 -6.21 18.50 -40.02
CA LEU A 171 -7.47 19.16 -39.65
C LEU A 171 -7.39 20.63 -40.08
N PRO A 172 -8.47 21.22 -40.62
CA PRO A 172 -8.46 22.60 -41.06
C PRO A 172 -8.16 23.54 -39.87
N PRO A 173 -7.34 24.59 -40.06
CA PRO A 173 -7.02 25.52 -38.99
C PRO A 173 -8.27 26.30 -38.60
N ALA A 174 -8.86 25.96 -37.45
CA ALA A 174 -10.01 26.66 -36.91
C ALA A 174 -9.62 28.12 -36.59
N ARG A 175 -10.20 29.08 -37.32
CA ARG A 175 -10.08 30.52 -37.01
C ARG A 175 -10.80 30.81 -35.69
N VAL A 176 -10.06 30.73 -34.58
CA VAL A 176 -10.59 30.94 -33.22
C VAL A 176 -9.67 31.91 -32.46
N VAL A 177 -10.26 32.81 -31.68
CA VAL A 177 -9.55 33.84 -30.91
C VAL A 177 -8.73 33.19 -29.78
N PRO A 178 -7.41 33.44 -29.67
CA PRO A 178 -6.58 32.86 -28.60
C PRO A 178 -6.93 33.41 -27.21
N GLY A 179 -6.93 32.53 -26.19
CA GLY A 179 -6.92 32.92 -24.78
C GLY A 179 -8.05 32.37 -23.92
N VAL A 180 -9.31 32.47 -24.36
CA VAL A 180 -10.48 32.19 -23.49
C VAL A 180 -10.77 30.68 -23.34
N HIS A 181 -10.60 29.90 -24.41
CA HIS A 181 -11.01 28.49 -24.41
C HIS A 181 -10.01 27.52 -23.76
N GLU A 182 -8.71 27.83 -23.69
CA GLU A 182 -7.69 26.93 -23.12
C GLU A 182 -7.90 26.75 -21.61
N ALA A 183 -8.10 27.85 -20.88
CA ALA A 183 -8.45 27.81 -19.46
C ALA A 183 -9.81 27.12 -19.23
N GLY A 184 -10.82 27.43 -20.04
CA GLY A 184 -12.14 26.78 -19.97
C GLY A 184 -12.09 25.26 -20.22
N ALA A 185 -11.24 24.80 -21.15
CA ALA A 185 -11.08 23.39 -21.48
C ALA A 185 -10.48 22.54 -20.34
N ALA A 186 -9.70 23.15 -19.44
CA ALA A 186 -9.22 22.50 -18.21
C ALA A 186 -10.16 22.74 -17.01
N LEU A 187 -10.75 23.93 -16.89
CA LEU A 187 -11.61 24.30 -15.76
C LEU A 187 -12.92 23.51 -15.74
N VAL A 188 -13.60 23.35 -16.89
CA VAL A 188 -14.88 22.60 -16.99
C VAL A 188 -14.74 21.14 -16.53
N PRO A 189 -13.77 20.34 -17.05
CA PRO A 189 -13.58 18.99 -16.53
C PRO A 189 -13.08 18.99 -15.07
N ALA A 190 -12.28 19.97 -14.62
CA ALA A 190 -11.86 20.05 -13.22
C ALA A 190 -13.05 20.26 -12.26
N SER A 191 -13.96 21.18 -12.58
CA SER A 191 -15.21 21.39 -11.83
C SER A 191 -16.10 20.14 -11.86
N ALA A 192 -16.15 19.44 -12.99
CA ALA A 192 -16.89 18.17 -13.09
C ALA A 192 -16.24 17.04 -12.26
N THR A 193 -14.91 16.95 -12.20
CA THR A 193 -14.19 16.03 -11.30
C THR A 193 -14.52 16.31 -9.85
N PHE A 194 -14.50 17.57 -9.44
CA PHE A 194 -14.82 17.97 -8.08
C PHE A 194 -16.28 17.64 -7.73
N LEU A 195 -17.23 17.97 -8.61
CA LEU A 195 -18.64 17.65 -8.38
C LEU A 195 -18.92 16.15 -8.34
N SER A 196 -18.32 15.35 -9.23
CA SER A 196 -18.50 13.88 -9.20
C SER A 196 -17.81 13.24 -8.00
N LEU A 197 -16.69 13.79 -7.54
CA LEU A 197 -16.01 13.36 -6.31
C LEU A 197 -16.88 13.66 -5.08
N VAL A 198 -17.35 14.90 -4.91
CA VAL A 198 -18.27 15.29 -3.82
C VAL A 198 -19.56 14.45 -3.85
N THR A 199 -20.08 14.14 -5.06
CA THR A 199 -21.20 13.22 -5.22
C THR A 199 -20.85 11.82 -4.69
N ALA A 200 -19.74 11.22 -5.14
CA ALA A 200 -19.29 9.91 -4.67
C ALA A 200 -19.10 9.88 -3.14
N MET A 201 -18.51 10.93 -2.57
CA MET A 201 -18.30 11.07 -1.13
C MET A 201 -19.62 11.13 -0.34
N THR A 202 -20.60 11.88 -0.86
CA THR A 202 -21.93 11.98 -0.25
C THR A 202 -22.68 10.65 -0.29
N LEU A 203 -22.51 9.87 -1.37
CA LEU A 203 -23.09 8.53 -1.49
C LEU A 203 -22.44 7.53 -0.50
N MET A 204 -21.10 7.53 -0.39
CA MET A 204 -20.37 6.64 0.53
C MET A 204 -20.73 6.85 2.00
N ALA A 205 -21.04 8.08 2.41
CA ALA A 205 -21.30 8.41 3.82
C ALA A 205 -22.68 7.96 4.34
N ASN A 206 -23.69 7.82 3.47
CA ASN A 206 -25.11 7.77 3.87
C ASN A 206 -25.86 6.49 3.41
N ALA A 207 -25.18 5.50 2.83
CA ALA A 207 -25.88 4.46 2.07
C ALA A 207 -25.24 3.06 2.07
N SER A 208 -26.08 2.02 1.93
CA SER A 208 -25.69 0.61 1.92
C SER A 208 -26.44 -0.22 0.88
N GLY A 209 -25.84 -1.35 0.50
CA GLY A 209 -26.41 -2.32 -0.44
C GLY A 209 -26.08 -2.03 -1.91
N VAL A 210 -26.28 -3.06 -2.76
CA VAL A 210 -25.76 -3.13 -4.13
C VAL A 210 -26.21 -1.94 -5.01
N GLY A 211 -27.44 -1.46 -4.88
CA GLY A 211 -27.94 -0.32 -5.65
C GLY A 211 -27.16 0.98 -5.40
N TRP A 212 -26.76 1.22 -4.15
CA TRP A 212 -25.92 2.36 -3.79
C TRP A 212 -24.44 2.11 -4.10
N GLY A 213 -23.96 0.85 -3.96
CA GLY A 213 -22.66 0.44 -4.45
C GLY A 213 -22.47 0.74 -5.94
N LEU A 214 -23.48 0.46 -6.78
CA LEU A 214 -23.51 0.83 -8.19
C LEU A 214 -23.51 2.35 -8.42
N ALA A 215 -24.26 3.12 -7.62
CA ALA A 215 -24.25 4.58 -7.69
C ALA A 215 -22.86 5.17 -7.36
N ILE A 216 -22.20 4.61 -6.34
CA ILE A 216 -20.82 4.96 -5.97
C ILE A 216 -19.85 4.59 -7.09
N THR A 217 -19.95 3.39 -7.68
CA THR A 217 -19.18 2.98 -8.86
C THR A 217 -19.35 3.97 -10.02
N VAL A 218 -20.58 4.40 -10.34
CA VAL A 218 -20.83 5.36 -11.42
C VAL A 218 -20.23 6.73 -11.11
N ALA A 219 -20.39 7.25 -9.89
CA ALA A 219 -19.81 8.54 -9.48
C ALA A 219 -18.27 8.50 -9.44
N TRP A 220 -17.68 7.38 -9.04
CA TRP A 220 -16.23 7.16 -9.05
C TRP A 220 -15.68 7.04 -10.48
N ILE A 221 -16.35 6.27 -11.36
CA ILE A 221 -16.00 6.21 -12.80
C ILE A 221 -16.11 7.61 -13.43
N ALA A 222 -17.16 8.37 -13.13
CA ALA A 222 -17.30 9.75 -13.58
C ALA A 222 -16.11 10.61 -13.10
N THR A 223 -15.70 10.46 -11.84
CA THR A 223 -14.52 11.15 -11.28
C THR A 223 -13.24 10.77 -12.01
N CYS A 224 -13.03 9.51 -12.37
CA CYS A 224 -11.90 9.10 -13.20
C CYS A 224 -12.01 9.60 -14.65
N VAL A 225 -13.21 9.66 -15.24
CA VAL A 225 -13.44 10.22 -16.59
C VAL A 225 -13.13 11.71 -16.63
N PHE A 226 -13.65 12.48 -15.68
CA PHE A 226 -13.41 13.93 -15.61
C PHE A 226 -11.98 14.22 -15.16
N GLY A 227 -11.45 13.52 -14.15
CA GLY A 227 -10.05 13.65 -13.71
C GLY A 227 -9.07 13.35 -14.84
N PHE A 228 -9.35 12.32 -15.65
CA PHE A 228 -8.57 12.06 -16.86
C PHE A 228 -8.67 13.22 -17.87
N ARG A 229 -9.88 13.73 -18.16
CA ARG A 229 -10.06 14.87 -19.06
C ARG A 229 -9.32 16.12 -18.57
N THR A 230 -9.30 16.37 -17.27
CA THR A 230 -8.53 17.44 -16.64
C THR A 230 -7.03 17.24 -16.87
N LEU A 231 -6.47 16.06 -16.57
CA LEU A 231 -5.05 15.76 -16.82
C LEU A 231 -4.70 15.86 -18.32
N ALA A 232 -5.60 15.49 -19.23
CA ALA A 232 -5.40 15.61 -20.66
C ALA A 232 -5.51 17.05 -21.18
N ALA A 233 -6.41 17.87 -20.63
CA ALA A 233 -6.52 19.30 -20.93
C ALA A 233 -5.33 20.11 -20.37
N LEU A 234 -4.80 19.69 -19.22
CA LEU A 234 -3.51 20.13 -18.67
C LEU A 234 -2.30 19.51 -19.40
N GLY A 235 -2.52 18.72 -20.47
CA GLY A 235 -1.50 18.08 -21.30
C GLY A 235 -0.53 17.13 -20.57
N LEU A 236 -0.86 16.72 -19.34
CA LEU A 236 -0.08 15.80 -18.50
C LEU A 236 -0.16 14.33 -18.96
N VAL A 237 -0.82 14.04 -20.09
CA VAL A 237 -0.93 12.70 -20.68
C VAL A 237 -0.78 12.77 -22.20
N ASP A 238 0.32 12.25 -22.74
CA ASP A 238 0.65 12.28 -24.18
C ASP A 238 -0.45 11.73 -25.11
N ASP A 239 -1.15 10.68 -24.67
CA ASP A 239 -2.11 9.94 -25.48
C ASP A 239 -3.46 10.70 -25.60
N ALA A 240 -3.51 12.00 -25.25
CA ALA A 240 -4.70 12.86 -25.15
C ALA A 240 -5.64 12.81 -26.38
N THR A 241 -5.08 12.68 -27.58
CA THR A 241 -5.82 12.62 -28.85
C THR A 241 -6.72 11.39 -29.00
N ARG A 242 -6.47 10.30 -28.26
CA ARG A 242 -7.31 9.08 -28.29
C ARG A 242 -8.52 9.22 -27.38
N PRO A 243 -9.75 8.92 -27.81
CA PRO A 243 -10.91 8.96 -26.93
C PRO A 243 -10.80 7.89 -25.83
N LEU A 244 -11.35 8.17 -24.64
CA LEU A 244 -11.24 7.30 -23.44
C LEU A 244 -11.60 5.82 -23.71
N ARG A 245 -12.65 5.57 -24.50
CA ARG A 245 -13.12 4.23 -24.90
C ARG A 245 -12.09 3.37 -25.63
N GLU A 246 -11.01 3.95 -26.16
CA GLU A 246 -9.95 3.25 -26.88
C GLU A 246 -8.72 2.99 -25.99
N ARG A 247 -8.76 3.41 -24.72
CA ARG A 247 -7.63 3.29 -23.77
C ARG A 247 -7.83 2.08 -22.86
N GLU A 248 -6.93 1.12 -23.00
CA GLU A 248 -6.91 -0.14 -22.27
C GLU A 248 -6.77 0.10 -20.75
N GLY A 249 -5.93 1.05 -20.34
CA GLY A 249 -5.79 1.47 -18.94
C GLY A 249 -7.02 2.19 -18.36
N PHE A 250 -7.89 2.79 -19.19
CA PHE A 250 -9.18 3.32 -18.71
C PHE A 250 -10.16 2.18 -18.44
N TRP A 251 -10.23 1.19 -19.33
CA TRP A 251 -11.07 0.00 -19.10
C TRP A 251 -10.59 -0.86 -17.93
N LEU A 252 -9.30 -0.89 -17.63
CA LEU A 252 -8.78 -1.49 -16.39
C LEU A 252 -9.32 -0.76 -15.14
N ILE A 253 -9.30 0.58 -15.14
CA ILE A 253 -9.84 1.41 -14.04
C ILE A 253 -11.35 1.18 -13.88
N VAL A 254 -12.11 1.15 -14.98
CA VAL A 254 -13.55 0.81 -14.97
C VAL A 254 -13.80 -0.61 -14.48
N PHE A 255 -12.99 -1.59 -14.90
CA PHE A 255 -13.09 -2.98 -14.46
C PHE A 255 -12.91 -3.09 -12.94
N CYS A 256 -11.89 -2.45 -12.37
CA CYS A 256 -11.68 -2.44 -10.91
C CYS A 256 -12.83 -1.72 -10.18
N ALA A 257 -13.35 -0.62 -10.73
CA ALA A 257 -14.48 0.11 -10.16
C ALA A 257 -15.78 -0.72 -10.12
N VAL A 258 -16.01 -1.57 -11.13
CA VAL A 258 -17.17 -2.48 -11.19
C VAL A 258 -16.94 -3.74 -10.35
N LEU A 259 -15.72 -4.26 -10.27
CA LEU A 259 -15.39 -5.48 -9.52
C LEU A 259 -15.31 -5.26 -8.01
N TYR A 260 -14.85 -4.08 -7.55
CA TYR A 260 -14.51 -3.87 -6.14
C TYR A 260 -15.42 -2.89 -5.39
N LEU A 261 -15.85 -1.79 -6.00
CA LEU A 261 -16.63 -0.79 -5.25
C LEU A 261 -17.97 -1.35 -4.75
N PRO A 262 -18.81 -2.07 -5.54
CA PRO A 262 -20.17 -2.41 -5.11
C PRO A 262 -20.26 -3.19 -3.79
N THR A 263 -19.20 -3.92 -3.43
CA THR A 263 -19.09 -4.79 -2.25
C THR A 263 -18.27 -4.20 -1.09
N LEU A 264 -17.57 -3.07 -1.28
CA LEU A 264 -16.46 -2.64 -0.42
C LEU A 264 -16.77 -2.58 1.08
N GLY A 265 -17.90 -1.95 1.43
CA GLY A 265 -18.47 -1.96 2.78
C GLY A 265 -19.88 -2.56 2.81
N ALA A 266 -20.14 -3.56 1.95
CA ALA A 266 -21.40 -4.30 1.97
C ALA A 266 -21.46 -5.31 3.13
N HIS A 267 -20.29 -5.81 3.57
CA HIS A 267 -20.13 -6.62 4.78
C HIS A 267 -19.33 -5.88 5.85
N GLY A 268 -19.58 -6.24 7.12
CA GLY A 268 -18.80 -5.77 8.27
C GLY A 268 -17.29 -6.00 8.11
N LEU A 269 -16.50 -5.28 8.90
CA LEU A 269 -15.14 -5.66 9.27
C LEU A 269 -15.15 -7.11 9.83
N ILE A 270 -14.22 -7.96 9.39
CA ILE A 270 -14.24 -9.43 9.65
C ILE A 270 -13.01 -9.89 10.43
N ASP A 271 -11.84 -9.41 10.03
CA ASP A 271 -10.58 -9.71 10.74
C ASP A 271 -10.45 -8.77 11.95
N PRO A 272 -9.98 -9.26 13.12
CA PRO A 272 -9.84 -8.43 14.33
C PRO A 272 -9.07 -7.12 14.08
N TRP A 273 -8.03 -7.14 13.24
CA TRP A 273 -7.19 -5.97 12.99
C TRP A 273 -7.89 -4.90 12.16
N GLU A 274 -8.88 -5.25 11.33
CA GLU A 274 -9.73 -4.23 10.71
C GLU A 274 -10.43 -3.39 11.79
N THR A 275 -11.00 -4.03 12.81
CA THR A 275 -11.73 -3.33 13.89
C THR A 275 -10.79 -2.68 14.91
N HIS A 276 -9.67 -3.31 15.22
CA HIS A 276 -8.63 -2.75 16.09
C HIS A 276 -8.02 -1.50 15.46
N TYR A 277 -7.62 -1.56 14.18
CA TYR A 277 -7.02 -0.40 13.51
C TYR A 277 -8.06 0.67 13.20
N GLY A 278 -9.32 0.30 12.90
CA GLY A 278 -10.43 1.23 12.84
C GLY A 278 -10.64 1.98 14.16
N GLU A 279 -10.65 1.27 15.30
CA GLU A 279 -10.81 1.87 16.64
C GLU A 279 -9.64 2.77 17.02
N VAL A 280 -8.41 2.35 16.75
CA VAL A 280 -7.21 3.18 16.89
C VAL A 280 -7.28 4.45 16.03
N SER A 281 -7.80 4.35 14.81
CA SER A 281 -8.00 5.49 13.90
C SER A 281 -9.13 6.41 14.38
N ARG A 282 -10.15 5.85 15.03
CA ARG A 282 -11.21 6.59 15.71
C ARG A 282 -10.66 7.35 16.92
N GLU A 283 -9.74 6.76 17.67
CA GLU A 283 -9.03 7.40 18.79
C GLU A 283 -8.10 8.54 18.35
N VAL A 284 -7.41 8.42 17.21
CA VAL A 284 -6.65 9.56 16.63
C VAL A 284 -7.56 10.78 16.43
N LEU A 285 -8.78 10.59 15.94
CA LEU A 285 -9.77 11.67 15.83
C LEU A 285 -10.32 12.12 17.19
N ALA A 286 -10.68 11.19 18.06
CA ALA A 286 -11.29 11.52 19.36
C ALA A 286 -10.34 12.24 20.32
N ARG A 287 -9.01 12.06 20.16
CA ARG A 287 -7.95 12.67 20.98
C ARG A 287 -7.26 13.85 20.29
N ASP A 288 -7.46 14.03 19.00
CA ASP A 288 -6.66 14.89 18.09
C ASP A 288 -5.13 14.65 18.14
N ASP A 289 -4.71 13.44 18.52
CA ASP A 289 -3.30 13.08 18.61
C ASP A 289 -2.86 12.34 17.34
N TRP A 290 -2.39 13.11 16.36
CA TRP A 290 -1.94 12.57 15.07
C TRP A 290 -0.52 11.98 15.11
N ILE A 291 0.12 11.85 16.28
CA ILE A 291 1.44 11.20 16.42
C ILE A 291 1.34 9.94 17.26
N THR A 292 0.76 10.00 18.45
CA THR A 292 0.70 8.84 19.35
C THR A 292 -0.52 7.97 19.10
N ILE A 293 -0.22 6.74 18.73
CA ILE A 293 -1.19 5.69 18.45
C ILE A 293 -1.69 5.09 19.78
N TRP A 294 -3.00 5.12 20.00
CA TRP A 294 -3.65 4.74 21.26
C TRP A 294 -4.79 3.75 21.03
N TRP A 295 -4.97 2.80 21.95
CA TRP A 295 -6.09 1.88 22.01
C TRP A 295 -6.57 1.74 23.46
N ALA A 296 -7.86 1.90 23.71
CA ALA A 296 -8.40 2.07 25.06
C ALA A 296 -8.20 0.85 26.01
N GLU A 297 -7.96 -0.35 25.49
CA GLU A 297 -7.79 -1.57 26.29
C GLU A 297 -6.35 -1.82 26.75
N GLU A 298 -5.35 -1.45 25.94
CA GLU A 298 -3.92 -1.71 26.22
C GLU A 298 -3.05 -0.42 26.35
N GLY A 299 -3.62 0.75 26.04
CA GLY A 299 -2.93 2.04 26.06
C GLY A 299 -2.16 2.34 24.77
N PHE A 300 -0.84 2.47 24.86
CA PHE A 300 0.00 2.82 23.70
C PHE A 300 0.12 1.65 22.71
N PHE A 301 -0.33 1.83 21.47
CA PHE A 301 -0.23 0.80 20.44
C PHE A 301 1.03 0.99 19.58
N LEU A 302 2.08 0.21 19.87
CA LEU A 302 3.41 0.41 19.28
C LEU A 302 3.84 -0.66 18.26
N SER A 303 2.89 -1.44 17.70
CA SER A 303 3.22 -2.58 16.82
C SER A 303 3.23 -2.30 15.32
N LYS A 304 2.77 -1.12 14.89
CA LYS A 304 2.68 -0.71 13.47
C LYS A 304 3.09 0.76 13.30
N PRO A 305 3.60 1.16 12.13
CA PRO A 305 3.77 2.57 11.79
C PRO A 305 2.45 3.22 11.30
N ILE A 306 2.46 4.54 11.20
CA ILE A 306 1.24 5.37 11.28
C ILE A 306 0.29 5.35 10.07
N LEU A 307 0.73 4.94 8.88
CA LEU A 307 0.03 5.28 7.62
C LEU A 307 -1.42 4.81 7.58
N ASP A 308 -1.67 3.56 7.99
CA ASP A 308 -3.00 2.96 7.92
C ASP A 308 -3.98 3.76 8.80
N PHE A 309 -3.55 4.11 10.02
CA PHE A 309 -4.34 4.92 10.95
C PHE A 309 -4.57 6.34 10.45
N TRP A 310 -3.55 7.00 9.88
CA TRP A 310 -3.73 8.30 9.24
C TRP A 310 -4.70 8.24 8.08
N MET A 311 -4.62 7.24 7.20
CA MET A 311 -5.53 7.12 6.06
C MET A 311 -6.98 6.87 6.51
N GLN A 312 -7.18 5.99 7.49
CA GLN A 312 -8.50 5.68 8.05
C GLN A 312 -9.08 6.88 8.83
N ALA A 313 -8.27 7.59 9.62
CA ALA A 313 -8.68 8.79 10.35
C ALA A 313 -8.97 9.97 9.40
N LEU A 314 -8.09 10.26 8.44
CA LEU A 314 -8.32 11.28 7.41
C LEU A 314 -9.57 10.99 6.60
N ALA A 315 -9.84 9.72 6.26
CA ALA A 315 -11.08 9.31 5.64
C ALA A 315 -12.28 9.59 6.57
N MET A 316 -12.30 9.04 7.79
CA MET A 316 -13.40 9.26 8.74
C MET A 316 -13.72 10.75 8.95
N ALA A 317 -12.71 11.61 9.11
CA ALA A 317 -12.91 13.06 9.20
C ALA A 317 -13.43 13.68 7.89
N THR A 318 -12.86 13.31 6.74
CA THR A 318 -13.21 13.86 5.42
C THR A 318 -14.63 13.48 4.96
N PHE A 319 -15.08 12.27 5.25
CA PHE A 319 -16.44 11.81 4.96
C PHE A 319 -17.44 12.16 6.08
N GLY A 320 -16.97 12.67 7.23
CA GLY A 320 -17.81 13.15 8.33
C GLY A 320 -18.42 12.05 9.21
N VAL A 321 -17.70 10.93 9.40
CA VAL A 321 -18.11 9.82 10.28
C VAL A 321 -18.21 10.30 11.73
N LYS A 322 -19.23 9.85 12.47
CA LYS A 322 -19.41 10.17 13.90
C LYS A 322 -18.50 9.29 14.77
N TYR A 323 -17.24 9.68 14.94
CA TYR A 323 -16.19 8.99 15.72
C TYR A 323 -16.35 9.02 17.27
N ARG A 324 -17.50 9.50 17.78
CA ARG A 324 -17.86 9.46 19.21
C ARG A 324 -18.65 8.17 19.55
N PRO A 325 -18.69 7.73 20.82
CA PRO A 325 -19.45 6.54 21.25
C PRO A 325 -20.93 6.66 20.92
N ASP A 326 -21.58 5.54 20.59
CA ASP A 326 -22.93 5.50 19.98
C ASP A 326 -23.07 6.31 18.66
N GLY A 327 -21.99 6.82 18.06
CA GLY A 327 -22.02 7.56 16.80
C GLY A 327 -21.85 6.70 15.56
N MET A 328 -21.02 5.65 15.63
CA MET A 328 -20.44 4.96 14.46
C MET A 328 -21.45 4.19 13.59
N ILE A 329 -22.45 3.54 14.20
CA ILE A 329 -23.49 2.75 13.50
C ILE A 329 -24.88 2.81 14.15
N ALA A 330 -25.13 3.71 15.11
CA ALA A 330 -26.41 3.74 15.82
C ALA A 330 -27.54 4.39 14.99
N PRO A 331 -28.80 3.97 15.13
CA PRO A 331 -29.93 4.58 14.44
C PRO A 331 -30.27 6.03 14.84
N ALA A 332 -30.90 6.75 13.91
CA ALA A 332 -31.40 8.12 14.07
C ALA A 332 -32.28 8.34 15.31
N HIS A 333 -33.08 7.35 15.69
CA HIS A 333 -33.96 7.44 16.87
C HIS A 333 -33.21 7.37 18.22
N ILE A 334 -31.88 7.14 18.21
CA ILE A 334 -30.99 7.22 19.38
C ILE A 334 -29.84 8.23 19.16
N GLY A 335 -29.86 9.02 18.08
CA GLY A 335 -28.92 10.11 17.80
C GLY A 335 -27.74 9.81 16.85
N GLY A 336 -27.50 8.54 16.51
CA GLY A 336 -26.55 8.17 15.45
C GLY A 336 -27.16 8.40 14.06
N ASP A 337 -26.34 8.68 13.04
CA ASP A 337 -26.83 8.62 11.65
C ASP A 337 -26.43 7.26 11.08
N PRO A 338 -27.16 6.68 10.11
CA PRO A 338 -26.82 5.39 9.51
C PRO A 338 -25.59 5.52 8.60
N THR A 339 -24.42 5.66 9.21
CA THR A 339 -23.11 5.62 8.54
C THR A 339 -22.68 4.19 8.26
N HIS A 340 -21.96 4.01 7.15
CA HIS A 340 -21.32 2.74 6.78
C HIS A 340 -19.80 2.91 6.88
N PRO A 341 -19.25 2.94 8.12
CA PRO A 341 -17.84 3.22 8.36
C PRO A 341 -16.90 2.21 7.67
N GLU A 342 -17.40 1.01 7.36
CA GLU A 342 -16.66 -0.07 6.68
C GLU A 342 -16.22 0.34 5.26
N TRP A 343 -17.07 1.05 4.52
CA TRP A 343 -16.71 1.65 3.23
C TRP A 343 -15.55 2.64 3.37
N ILE A 344 -15.61 3.45 4.42
CA ILE A 344 -14.77 4.65 4.59
C ILE A 344 -13.35 4.27 5.01
N VAL A 345 -13.17 3.26 5.86
CA VAL A 345 -11.82 2.77 6.23
C VAL A 345 -11.17 1.89 5.16
N ARG A 346 -11.95 1.24 4.29
CA ARG A 346 -11.42 0.42 3.18
C ARG A 346 -11.09 1.22 1.91
N MET A 347 -11.76 2.35 1.69
CA MET A 347 -11.59 3.18 0.48
C MET A 347 -10.15 3.66 0.21
N PRO A 348 -9.32 4.06 1.21
CA PRO A 348 -7.92 4.41 0.98
C PRO A 348 -7.09 3.23 0.47
N SER A 349 -7.20 2.06 1.10
CA SER A 349 -6.52 0.82 0.68
C SER A 349 -6.93 0.38 -0.72
N LEU A 350 -8.22 0.44 -1.04
CA LEU A 350 -8.72 0.21 -2.40
C LEU A 350 -8.11 1.20 -3.40
N THR A 351 -8.10 2.50 -3.07
CA THR A 351 -7.58 3.55 -3.96
C THR A 351 -6.10 3.34 -4.28
N LEU A 352 -5.27 3.03 -3.26
CA LEU A 352 -3.87 2.66 -3.47
C LEU A 352 -3.73 1.42 -4.38
N SER A 353 -4.57 0.40 -4.17
CA SER A 353 -4.56 -0.82 -5.01
C SER A 353 -4.86 -0.52 -6.48
N VAL A 354 -5.80 0.38 -6.79
CA VAL A 354 -6.15 0.74 -8.18
C VAL A 354 -5.05 1.59 -8.83
N ILE A 355 -4.41 2.49 -8.07
CA ILE A 355 -3.21 3.22 -8.51
C ILE A 355 -2.09 2.24 -8.86
N ALA A 356 -1.84 1.25 -7.98
CA ALA A 356 -0.83 0.22 -8.19
C ALA A 356 -1.12 -0.65 -9.42
N LEU A 357 -2.38 -1.08 -9.63
CA LEU A 357 -2.82 -1.82 -10.82
C LEU A 357 -2.62 -1.02 -12.12
N TYR A 358 -2.91 0.28 -12.13
CA TYR A 358 -2.67 1.14 -13.28
C TYR A 358 -1.17 1.35 -13.55
N LEU A 359 -0.35 1.51 -12.50
CA LEU A 359 1.10 1.63 -12.66
C LEU A 359 1.74 0.32 -13.14
N ALA A 360 1.28 -0.83 -12.66
CA ALA A 360 1.71 -2.15 -13.17
C ALA A 360 1.34 -2.33 -14.67
N TYR A 361 0.14 -1.87 -15.06
CA TYR A 361 -0.29 -1.82 -16.46
C TYR A 361 0.66 -0.94 -17.27
N ARG A 362 1.01 0.27 -16.78
CA ARG A 362 1.94 1.18 -17.46
C ARG A 362 3.32 0.55 -17.63
N ALA A 363 3.89 0.02 -16.55
CA ALA A 363 5.21 -0.62 -16.52
C ALA A 363 5.35 -1.77 -17.53
N VAL A 364 4.36 -2.67 -17.60
CA VAL A 364 4.37 -3.75 -18.60
C VAL A 364 4.05 -3.23 -20.00
N SER A 365 3.09 -2.31 -20.15
CA SER A 365 2.66 -1.81 -21.46
C SER A 365 3.75 -1.05 -22.22
N GLN A 366 4.66 -0.37 -21.51
CA GLN A 366 5.79 0.37 -22.09
C GLN A 366 6.81 -0.53 -22.81
N VAL A 367 6.85 -1.83 -22.47
CA VAL A 367 7.89 -2.77 -22.92
C VAL A 367 7.34 -4.02 -23.61
N ARG A 368 6.11 -4.44 -23.27
CA ARG A 368 5.40 -5.56 -23.88
C ARG A 368 4.12 -5.15 -24.65
N GLY A 369 3.80 -3.86 -24.70
CA GLY A 369 2.62 -3.33 -25.40
C GLY A 369 1.34 -3.37 -24.56
N ARG A 370 0.36 -2.55 -24.96
CA ARG A 370 -0.87 -2.29 -24.17
C ARG A 370 -1.68 -3.55 -23.84
N ARG A 371 -1.71 -4.55 -24.74
CA ARG A 371 -2.36 -5.86 -24.54
C ARG A 371 -1.73 -6.63 -23.37
N ALA A 372 -0.39 -6.74 -23.33
CA ALA A 372 0.32 -7.43 -22.25
C ALA A 372 0.17 -6.71 -20.91
N GLY A 373 0.19 -5.37 -20.91
CA GLY A 373 -0.07 -4.58 -19.71
C GLY A 373 -1.48 -4.77 -19.16
N LEU A 374 -2.49 -4.84 -20.04
CA LEU A 374 -3.87 -5.11 -19.63
C LEU A 374 -4.01 -6.53 -19.06
N LEU A 375 -3.41 -7.53 -19.71
CA LEU A 375 -3.41 -8.91 -19.21
C LEU A 375 -2.71 -9.03 -17.85
N ALA A 376 -1.56 -8.38 -17.66
CA ALA A 376 -0.83 -8.35 -16.38
C ALA A 376 -1.69 -7.82 -15.22
N SER A 377 -2.32 -6.66 -15.39
CA SER A 377 -3.12 -6.07 -14.32
C SER A 377 -4.49 -6.73 -14.13
N LEU A 378 -5.13 -7.27 -15.19
CA LEU A 378 -6.37 -8.04 -15.03
C LEU A 378 -6.13 -9.37 -14.31
N VAL A 379 -5.00 -10.05 -14.58
CA VAL A 379 -4.57 -11.23 -13.81
C VAL A 379 -4.37 -10.85 -12.35
N LEU A 380 -3.60 -9.80 -12.07
CA LEU A 380 -3.35 -9.35 -10.69
C LEU A 380 -4.65 -9.02 -9.96
N ALA A 381 -5.51 -8.19 -10.57
CA ALA A 381 -6.79 -7.77 -10.02
C ALA A 381 -7.77 -8.93 -9.73
N THR A 382 -7.60 -10.08 -10.40
CA THR A 382 -8.45 -11.26 -10.20
C THR A 382 -7.76 -12.41 -9.48
N THR A 383 -6.57 -12.21 -8.89
CA THR A 383 -6.03 -13.11 -7.86
C THR A 383 -6.84 -12.98 -6.58
N GLY A 384 -7.09 -14.11 -5.90
CA GLY A 384 -7.78 -14.13 -4.60
C GLY A 384 -7.16 -13.15 -3.59
N TYR A 385 -5.84 -13.11 -3.46
CA TYR A 385 -5.16 -12.19 -2.55
C TYR A 385 -5.44 -10.72 -2.87
N TRP A 386 -5.24 -10.28 -4.12
CA TRP A 386 -5.41 -8.87 -4.45
C TRP A 386 -6.88 -8.44 -4.37
N ALA A 387 -7.80 -9.29 -4.84
CA ALA A 387 -9.23 -9.03 -4.75
C ALA A 387 -9.69 -8.93 -3.29
N MET A 388 -9.37 -9.92 -2.44
CA MET A 388 -9.82 -9.94 -1.05
C MET A 388 -9.13 -8.86 -0.19
N LEU A 389 -7.80 -8.72 -0.27
CA LEU A 389 -7.07 -7.75 0.56
C LEU A 389 -7.32 -6.28 0.12
N SER A 390 -7.87 -6.04 -1.09
CA SER A 390 -8.36 -4.69 -1.47
C SER A 390 -9.58 -4.24 -0.67
N HIS A 391 -10.28 -5.20 -0.05
CA HIS A 391 -11.44 -4.97 0.83
C HIS A 391 -11.06 -5.07 2.32
N GLN A 392 -9.78 -4.91 2.68
CA GLN A 392 -9.36 -5.02 4.09
C GLN A 392 -8.72 -3.71 4.58
N SER A 393 -9.20 -3.19 5.71
CA SER A 393 -8.62 -2.01 6.37
C SER A 393 -7.47 -2.40 7.31
N ILE A 394 -6.42 -3.02 6.76
CA ILE A 394 -5.17 -3.34 7.45
C ILE A 394 -3.94 -2.91 6.66
N THR A 395 -2.82 -2.71 7.39
CA THR A 395 -1.50 -2.25 6.91
C THR A 395 -0.93 -2.93 5.67
N ASP A 396 -1.40 -4.13 5.31
CA ASP A 396 -0.85 -4.94 4.23
C ASP A 396 -1.16 -4.41 2.83
N MET A 397 -2.41 -4.03 2.53
CA MET A 397 -2.70 -3.45 1.22
C MET A 397 -2.02 -2.07 1.04
N PRO A 398 -2.01 -1.15 2.03
CA PRO A 398 -1.20 0.07 1.98
C PRO A 398 0.29 -0.18 1.72
N PHE A 399 0.88 -1.18 2.38
CA PHE A 399 2.27 -1.61 2.17
C PHE A 399 2.50 -2.16 0.75
N VAL A 400 1.73 -3.16 0.32
CA VAL A 400 1.96 -3.90 -0.94
C VAL A 400 1.51 -3.12 -2.17
N ALA A 401 0.43 -2.33 -2.10
CA ALA A 401 0.05 -1.45 -3.20
C ALA A 401 1.10 -0.36 -3.42
N SER A 402 1.57 0.29 -2.35
CA SER A 402 2.63 1.31 -2.45
C SER A 402 3.95 0.72 -2.95
N LEU A 403 4.32 -0.48 -2.46
CA LEU A 403 5.46 -1.23 -3.01
C LEU A 403 5.28 -1.52 -4.50
N THR A 404 4.10 -1.96 -4.93
CA THR A 404 3.78 -2.26 -6.33
C THR A 404 3.85 -1.01 -7.21
N ALA A 405 3.38 0.13 -6.71
CA ALA A 405 3.50 1.43 -7.36
C ALA A 405 4.98 1.85 -7.52
N ALA A 406 5.78 1.75 -6.44
CA ALA A 406 7.22 2.04 -6.46
C ALA A 406 7.95 1.16 -7.49
N MET A 407 7.79 -0.16 -7.40
CA MET A 407 8.44 -1.13 -8.28
C MET A 407 8.04 -0.95 -9.76
N SER A 408 6.77 -0.59 -10.01
CA SER A 408 6.30 -0.25 -11.35
C SER A 408 6.93 1.04 -11.88
N LEU A 409 7.10 2.07 -11.04
CA LEU A 409 7.77 3.32 -11.40
C LEU A 409 9.28 3.15 -11.61
N LEU A 410 9.94 2.25 -10.86
CA LEU A 410 11.33 1.85 -11.13
C LEU A 410 11.46 1.20 -12.52
N ILE A 411 10.54 0.29 -12.89
CA ILE A 411 10.49 -0.31 -14.24
C ILE A 411 10.29 0.77 -15.32
N ILE A 412 9.36 1.71 -15.12
CA ILE A 412 9.12 2.82 -16.05
C ILE A 412 10.37 3.69 -16.21
N GLY A 413 11.02 4.08 -15.10
CA GLY A 413 12.25 4.89 -15.14
C GLY A 413 13.40 4.19 -15.86
N LEU A 414 13.70 2.94 -15.47
CA LEU A 414 14.78 2.14 -16.08
C LEU A 414 14.61 1.94 -17.59
N THR A 415 13.36 1.84 -18.06
CA THR A 415 13.00 1.55 -19.46
C THR A 415 12.66 2.79 -20.29
N THR A 416 12.70 3.98 -19.71
CA THR A 416 12.62 5.25 -20.42
C THR A 416 14.01 5.67 -20.90
N ASP A 417 14.11 6.36 -22.04
CA ASP A 417 15.38 6.92 -22.52
C ASP A 417 15.78 8.13 -21.65
N ASP A 418 17.07 8.25 -21.30
CA ASP A 418 17.55 9.27 -20.37
C ASP A 418 17.30 10.71 -20.88
N GLU A 419 17.28 10.92 -22.19
CA GLU A 419 17.05 12.22 -22.84
C GLU A 419 15.56 12.61 -22.99
N GLN A 420 14.61 11.73 -22.64
CA GLN A 420 13.18 12.06 -22.75
C GLN A 420 12.73 12.96 -21.59
N THR A 421 12.37 14.20 -21.91
CA THR A 421 11.87 15.20 -20.96
C THR A 421 10.35 15.32 -20.94
N VAL A 422 9.79 15.75 -19.80
CA VAL A 422 8.37 16.09 -19.67
C VAL A 422 8.04 17.31 -20.52
N LYS A 423 6.88 17.28 -21.17
CA LYS A 423 6.37 18.44 -21.90
C LYS A 423 5.85 19.49 -20.93
N GLY A 424 6.21 20.74 -21.18
CA GLY A 424 5.59 21.91 -20.57
C GLY A 424 4.30 22.27 -21.28
N VAL A 425 3.24 22.58 -20.52
CA VAL A 425 1.93 22.94 -21.03
C VAL A 425 1.56 24.33 -20.48
N PRO A 426 1.53 25.37 -21.34
CA PRO A 426 1.25 26.74 -20.90
C PRO A 426 -0.24 26.91 -20.57
N ILE A 427 -0.53 27.38 -19.36
CA ILE A 427 -1.87 27.72 -18.89
C ILE A 427 -1.93 29.24 -18.72
N ARG A 428 -2.79 29.90 -19.50
CA ARG A 428 -3.03 31.34 -19.39
C ARG A 428 -4.03 31.63 -18.27
N PHE A 429 -3.71 32.60 -17.42
CA PHE A 429 -4.59 33.11 -16.38
C PHE A 429 -4.48 34.64 -16.33
N GLY A 430 -5.46 35.32 -16.94
CA GLY A 430 -5.35 36.75 -17.25
C GLY A 430 -4.13 37.02 -18.12
N ASN A 431 -3.32 38.00 -17.72
CA ASN A 431 -2.10 38.41 -18.45
C ASN A 431 -0.86 37.56 -18.11
N ARG A 432 -0.97 36.50 -17.30
CA ARG A 432 0.15 35.60 -16.95
C ARG A 432 -0.01 34.23 -17.60
N THR A 433 1.10 33.56 -17.89
CA THR A 433 1.15 32.19 -18.40
C THR A 433 2.00 31.34 -17.49
N PHE A 434 1.46 30.25 -16.96
CA PHE A 434 2.14 29.30 -16.09
C PHE A 434 2.34 27.98 -16.83
N THR A 435 3.57 27.49 -16.99
CA THR A 435 3.83 26.16 -17.54
C THR A 435 3.60 25.09 -16.48
N VAL A 436 2.68 24.15 -16.72
CA VAL A 436 2.50 22.95 -15.89
C VAL A 436 3.05 21.72 -16.63
N SER A 437 3.57 20.74 -15.91
CA SER A 437 4.28 19.58 -16.49
C SER A 437 4.35 18.40 -15.53
N GLY A 438 4.83 17.23 -15.99
CA GLY A 438 5.02 16.05 -15.14
C GLY A 438 5.96 16.26 -13.95
N PHE A 439 6.85 17.26 -14.00
CA PHE A 439 7.66 17.69 -12.86
C PHE A 439 6.78 18.21 -11.71
N HIS A 440 5.78 19.04 -12.01
CA HIS A 440 4.86 19.60 -11.02
C HIS A 440 4.02 18.52 -10.34
N LEU A 441 3.67 17.44 -11.05
CA LEU A 441 3.03 16.27 -10.46
C LEU A 441 3.98 15.52 -9.52
N ALA A 442 5.22 15.27 -9.93
CA ALA A 442 6.22 14.56 -9.13
C ALA A 442 6.59 15.32 -7.83
N ILE A 443 6.88 16.62 -7.95
CA ILE A 443 7.17 17.49 -6.80
C ILE A 443 5.92 17.73 -5.94
N GLY A 444 4.75 17.92 -6.56
CA GLY A 444 3.48 18.05 -5.84
C GLY A 444 3.18 16.84 -4.95
N VAL A 445 3.47 15.61 -5.42
CA VAL A 445 3.33 14.39 -4.61
C VAL A 445 4.32 14.36 -3.43
N ILE A 446 5.58 14.77 -3.60
CA ILE A 446 6.53 14.92 -2.48
C ILE A 446 6.01 15.94 -1.46
N LEU A 447 5.59 17.12 -1.93
CA LEU A 447 5.12 18.21 -1.08
C LEU A 447 3.86 17.84 -0.29
N VAL A 448 2.87 17.20 -0.91
CA VAL A 448 1.63 16.77 -0.23
C VAL A 448 1.89 15.68 0.81
N CYS A 449 2.94 14.87 0.69
CA CYS A 449 3.32 13.89 1.72
C CYS A 449 4.14 14.51 2.88
N ALA A 450 5.08 15.42 2.57
CA ALA A 450 6.02 15.96 3.56
C ALA A 450 5.52 17.22 4.29
N LEU A 451 4.88 18.15 3.56
CA LEU A 451 4.51 19.47 4.10
C LEU A 451 3.48 19.40 5.23
N PRO A 452 2.43 18.55 5.21
CA PRO A 452 1.48 18.44 6.32
C PRO A 452 2.15 18.04 7.64
N GLN A 453 3.11 17.11 7.59
CA GLN A 453 3.83 16.63 8.77
C GLN A 453 4.67 17.76 9.39
N ALA A 454 5.37 18.54 8.55
CA ALA A 454 6.14 19.69 9.02
C ALA A 454 5.24 20.82 9.57
N LEU A 455 4.15 21.16 8.89
CA LEU A 455 3.19 22.17 9.37
C LEU A 455 2.48 21.75 10.66
N TYR A 456 2.12 20.48 10.79
CA TYR A 456 1.55 19.93 12.02
C TYR A 456 2.54 20.04 13.18
N LEU A 457 3.80 19.61 13.01
CA LEU A 457 4.84 19.73 14.03
C LEU A 457 5.09 21.18 14.47
N LEU A 458 5.09 22.13 13.54
CA LEU A 458 5.16 23.57 13.87
C LEU A 458 3.95 24.06 14.70
N SER A 459 2.79 23.41 14.59
CA SER A 459 1.55 23.76 15.29
C SER A 459 1.36 23.09 16.66
N ARG A 460 2.35 22.35 17.20
CA ARG A 460 2.24 21.66 18.50
C ARG A 460 2.81 22.40 19.71
N ASN A 461 3.48 23.54 19.50
CA ASN A 461 3.97 24.40 20.59
C ASN A 461 3.11 25.66 20.83
N VAL A 462 1.98 25.81 20.13
CA VAL A 462 1.11 26.98 20.22
C VAL A 462 -0.35 26.56 20.03
N THR A 463 -1.21 26.92 20.98
CA THR A 463 -2.67 26.77 20.87
C THR A 463 -3.33 28.13 20.59
N LEU A 464 -4.30 28.16 19.67
CA LEU A 464 -5.15 29.31 19.37
C LEU A 464 -6.42 29.23 20.22
N VAL A 465 -6.45 30.01 21.31
CA VAL A 465 -7.58 30.09 22.23
C VAL A 465 -8.65 31.01 21.64
N THR A 466 -9.86 30.49 21.48
CA THR A 466 -10.99 31.20 20.84
C THR A 466 -12.19 31.47 21.77
N GLN A 467 -12.09 31.05 23.04
CA GLN A 467 -13.07 31.34 24.09
C GLN A 467 -12.37 32.07 25.25
N GLY A 468 -12.99 33.09 25.83
CA GLY A 468 -12.32 33.96 26.81
C GLY A 468 -11.38 34.96 26.14
N ALA A 469 -10.11 35.00 26.56
CA ALA A 469 -9.10 35.89 25.98
C ALA A 469 -8.62 35.35 24.63
N PHE A 470 -9.15 35.90 23.53
CA PHE A 470 -8.74 35.52 22.17
C PHE A 470 -7.26 35.79 21.93
N GLY A 471 -6.49 34.74 21.62
CA GLY A 471 -5.05 34.86 21.43
C GLY A 471 -4.33 33.53 21.25
N PHE A 472 -2.99 33.60 21.22
CA PHE A 472 -2.14 32.41 21.18
C PHE A 472 -1.55 32.14 22.56
N GLU A 473 -1.69 30.91 23.04
CA GLU A 473 -1.01 30.42 24.23
C GLU A 473 0.17 29.52 23.81
N PRO A 474 1.42 29.92 24.07
CA PRO A 474 2.59 29.09 23.81
C PRO A 474 2.75 28.04 24.91
N HIS A 475 3.11 26.81 24.54
CA HIS A 475 3.40 25.73 25.48
C HIS A 475 4.53 24.84 24.96
N LEU A 476 5.17 24.11 25.89
CA LEU A 476 6.05 22.99 25.52
C LEU A 476 5.19 21.84 24.98
N ASP A 477 5.82 20.71 24.63
CA ASP A 477 5.17 19.47 24.17
C ASP A 477 4.31 18.75 25.25
N GLU A 478 3.70 19.52 26.15
CA GLU A 478 2.36 19.25 26.65
C GLU A 478 1.44 19.05 25.44
N TYR A 479 1.22 17.80 25.05
CA TYR A 479 0.13 17.43 24.16
C TYR A 479 -1.21 17.70 24.87
N ARG A 480 -1.65 18.95 24.79
CA ARG A 480 -3.04 19.35 25.03
C ARG A 480 -3.88 18.72 23.92
N ALA A 481 -4.25 17.45 24.15
CA ALA A 481 -5.15 16.67 23.31
C ALA A 481 -6.40 17.49 22.99
N GLY A 482 -6.93 17.36 21.76
CA GLY A 482 -7.90 18.28 21.13
C GLY A 482 -9.33 18.26 21.69
N SER A 483 -9.45 18.06 23.00
CA SER A 483 -10.43 18.74 23.81
C SER A 483 -9.85 18.93 25.22
N GLY A 484 -9.43 20.15 25.56
CA GLY A 484 -8.94 20.53 26.91
C GLY A 484 -9.99 20.43 28.03
N LEU A 485 -11.20 19.93 27.71
CA LEU A 485 -12.36 19.78 28.59
C LEU A 485 -12.92 18.34 28.61
N GLU A 486 -12.57 17.49 27.64
CA GLU A 486 -13.12 16.12 27.48
C GLU A 486 -11.99 15.07 27.38
N CYS A 487 -11.09 15.04 28.39
CA CYS A 487 -10.15 13.95 28.69
C CYS A 487 -10.84 12.63 29.16
N TRP A 488 -12.03 12.43 28.62
CA TRP A 488 -13.12 11.56 29.04
C TRP A 488 -14.08 11.61 27.85
N ILE A 489 -14.62 10.47 27.40
CA ILE A 489 -15.87 10.51 26.63
C ILE A 489 -16.97 9.96 27.53
N PRO A 490 -17.78 10.82 28.21
CA PRO A 490 -18.73 10.33 29.19
C PRO A 490 -19.89 9.57 28.53
N PRO A 491 -20.25 8.37 29.00
CA PRO A 491 -21.61 7.88 28.88
C PRO A 491 -22.50 8.77 29.76
N ASN A 492 -23.14 9.76 29.14
CA ASN A 492 -23.81 10.86 29.84
C ASN A 492 -24.76 10.46 31.00
N THR A 493 -24.55 11.10 32.15
CA THR A 493 -25.46 11.29 33.30
C THR A 493 -25.85 10.07 34.17
N GLY A 494 -25.12 9.88 35.28
CA GLY A 494 -25.58 9.11 36.43
C GLY A 494 -24.45 8.62 37.36
N ASP A 495 -24.46 9.08 38.62
CA ASP A 495 -23.38 9.03 39.63
C ASP A 495 -22.91 7.62 40.07
N SER A 496 -23.53 6.57 39.54
CA SER A 496 -22.96 5.21 39.48
C SER A 496 -21.66 5.14 38.67
N PHE A 497 -21.62 5.83 37.52
CA PHE A 497 -20.53 5.66 36.55
C PHE A 497 -19.21 6.26 37.04
N GLU A 498 -19.25 7.41 37.73
CA GLU A 498 -18.06 8.00 38.36
C GLU A 498 -17.42 7.07 39.41
N ARG A 499 -18.20 6.19 40.05
CA ARG A 499 -17.69 5.27 41.07
C ARG A 499 -16.80 4.17 40.46
N LEU A 500 -17.11 3.71 39.24
CA LEU A 500 -16.22 2.85 38.45
C LEU A 500 -14.98 3.60 37.94
N MET A 501 -15.11 4.90 37.64
CA MET A 501 -13.99 5.72 37.16
C MET A 501 -13.00 6.13 38.26
N ARG A 502 -13.39 6.08 39.54
CA ARG A 502 -12.47 6.36 40.67
C ARG A 502 -11.40 5.29 40.90
N ILE A 503 -11.52 4.10 40.31
CA ILE A 503 -10.64 2.97 40.61
C ILE A 503 -9.40 2.89 39.68
N GLY A 504 -9.30 3.76 38.68
CA GLY A 504 -8.10 3.92 37.84
C GLY A 504 -7.99 5.32 37.23
N LYS A 505 -7.00 6.11 37.67
CA LYS A 505 -6.68 7.39 37.05
C LYS A 505 -6.04 7.14 35.68
N TRP A 506 -6.82 7.22 34.60
CA TRP A 506 -6.29 7.38 33.25
C TRP A 506 -5.84 8.84 33.06
N PRO A 507 -4.53 9.13 32.92
CA PRO A 507 -4.07 10.50 32.77
C PRO A 507 -4.13 10.94 31.30
N CYS A 508 -4.62 12.15 31.05
CA CYS A 508 -4.29 12.85 29.81
C CYS A 508 -2.79 13.22 29.74
N ASP A 509 -2.11 13.25 30.90
CA ASP A 509 -0.65 13.10 31.02
C ASP A 509 -0.21 11.72 30.53
N LEU A 510 -0.21 11.53 29.22
CA LEU A 510 0.71 10.60 28.57
C LEU A 510 2.12 10.88 29.11
N ARG A 511 2.87 9.82 29.43
CA ARG A 511 4.13 9.90 30.22
C ARG A 511 5.00 11.08 29.80
N PRO A 512 5.61 11.82 30.75
CA PRO A 512 6.33 13.06 30.46
C PRO A 512 7.34 12.84 29.33
N VAL A 513 7.19 13.64 28.27
CA VAL A 513 8.00 13.61 27.04
C VAL A 513 9.47 13.39 27.38
N VAL A 514 10.06 12.31 26.85
CA VAL A 514 11.39 11.85 27.27
C VAL A 514 12.48 12.83 26.83
N HIS A 515 12.39 13.37 25.62
CA HIS A 515 13.40 14.27 25.05
C HIS A 515 12.86 15.70 24.85
N LYS A 516 12.53 16.36 25.97
CA LYS A 516 11.95 17.73 25.98
C LYS A 516 12.82 18.80 25.30
N GLU A 517 14.11 18.56 25.14
CA GLU A 517 15.02 19.47 24.42
C GLU A 517 14.67 19.60 22.92
N VAL A 518 14.03 18.58 22.32
CA VAL A 518 13.75 18.50 20.87
C VAL A 518 12.27 18.75 20.58
N GLN A 519 11.79 19.95 20.94
CA GLN A 519 10.40 20.38 20.76
C GLN A 519 9.89 20.20 19.31
N PRO A 520 8.60 19.88 19.11
CA PRO A 520 8.01 19.67 17.77
C PRO A 520 8.31 20.78 16.76
N VAL A 521 8.31 22.04 17.17
CA VAL A 521 8.65 23.18 16.30
C VAL A 521 10.06 23.06 15.70
N VAL A 522 11.04 22.57 16.47
CA VAL A 522 12.42 22.34 16.00
C VAL A 522 12.45 21.21 14.98
N GLN A 523 11.71 20.13 15.23
CA GLN A 523 11.57 19.02 14.28
C GLN A 523 10.95 19.50 12.96
N GLY A 524 9.86 20.28 13.03
CA GLY A 524 9.21 20.87 11.86
C GLY A 524 10.15 21.74 11.01
N LEU A 525 10.97 22.58 11.65
CA LEU A 525 12.01 23.37 10.96
C LEU A 525 13.08 22.50 10.29
N VAL A 526 13.54 21.44 10.95
CA VAL A 526 14.50 20.47 10.38
C VAL A 526 13.92 19.77 9.14
N TRP A 527 12.65 19.36 9.19
CA TRP A 527 12.00 18.72 8.03
C TRP A 527 11.75 19.70 6.88
N LEU A 528 11.41 20.97 7.15
CA LEU A 528 11.36 22.00 6.12
C LEU A 528 12.73 22.27 5.49
N ALA A 529 13.82 22.27 6.28
CA ALA A 529 15.17 22.44 5.77
C ALA A 529 15.60 21.25 4.87
N ALA A 530 15.34 20.01 5.31
CA ALA A 530 15.61 18.80 4.53
C ALA A 530 14.79 18.77 3.22
N LEU A 531 13.51 19.17 3.27
CA LEU A 531 12.65 19.34 2.09
C LEU A 531 13.19 20.44 1.16
N GLY A 532 13.66 21.56 1.70
CA GLY A 532 14.30 22.64 0.95
C GLY A 532 15.56 22.17 0.21
N VAL A 533 16.42 21.37 0.84
CA VAL A 533 17.60 20.76 0.20
C VAL A 533 17.18 19.79 -0.91
N LEU A 534 16.22 18.91 -0.66
CA LEU A 534 15.69 17.98 -1.67
C LEU A 534 15.14 18.71 -2.89
N LEU A 535 14.39 19.80 -2.68
CA LEU A 535 13.87 20.65 -3.74
C LEU A 535 14.99 21.37 -4.50
N ALA A 536 15.97 21.95 -3.80
CA ALA A 536 17.10 22.65 -4.43
C ALA A 536 17.90 21.73 -5.36
N ILE A 537 18.14 20.48 -4.96
CA ILE A 537 18.83 19.46 -5.78
C ILE A 537 18.03 19.10 -7.04
N ASN A 538 16.69 19.05 -6.95
CA ASN A 538 15.85 18.49 -8.02
C ASN A 538 15.05 19.54 -8.83
N ARG A 539 15.07 20.83 -8.46
CA ARG A 539 14.22 21.90 -9.06
C ARG A 539 14.28 22.02 -10.58
N ASN A 540 15.42 21.70 -11.18
CA ASN A 540 15.68 21.79 -12.62
C ASN A 540 15.40 20.48 -13.37
N GLU A 541 14.99 19.41 -12.69
CA GLU A 541 14.89 18.11 -13.33
C GLU A 541 13.63 17.99 -14.21
N ARG A 542 13.80 17.51 -15.44
CA ARG A 542 12.73 17.38 -16.43
C ARG A 542 12.69 16.01 -17.11
N ARG A 543 13.71 15.17 -16.98
CA ARG A 543 13.79 13.84 -17.58
C ARG A 543 12.78 12.91 -16.91
N ILE A 544 11.92 12.30 -17.73
CA ILE A 544 10.85 11.39 -17.29
C ILE A 544 11.44 10.25 -16.44
N SER A 545 12.60 9.71 -16.84
CA SER A 545 13.34 8.67 -16.10
C SER A 545 13.60 9.05 -14.63
N ARG A 546 14.29 10.18 -14.37
CA ARG A 546 14.60 10.65 -13.01
C ARG A 546 13.33 10.97 -12.21
N LEU A 547 12.33 11.61 -12.83
CA LEU A 547 11.07 11.93 -12.16
C LEU A 547 10.30 10.67 -11.74
N CYS A 548 10.31 9.60 -12.55
CA CYS A 548 9.75 8.31 -12.15
C CYS A 548 10.49 7.69 -10.96
N PHE A 549 11.82 7.83 -10.86
CA PHE A 549 12.57 7.38 -9.69
C PHE A 549 12.24 8.20 -8.43
N LEU A 550 12.13 9.53 -8.52
CA LEU A 550 11.71 10.35 -7.36
C LEU A 550 10.34 9.91 -6.82
N VAL A 551 9.35 9.72 -7.68
CA VAL A 551 8.01 9.27 -7.25
C VAL A 551 8.02 7.80 -6.79
N ALA A 552 8.88 6.94 -7.35
CA ALA A 552 9.08 5.59 -6.83
C ALA A 552 9.60 5.59 -5.39
N TRP A 553 10.53 6.50 -5.05
CA TRP A 553 11.03 6.65 -3.69
C TRP A 553 9.97 7.23 -2.73
N VAL A 554 9.05 8.08 -3.20
CA VAL A 554 7.88 8.49 -2.38
C VAL A 554 7.02 7.27 -2.05
N PHE A 555 6.68 6.44 -3.04
CA PHE A 555 5.91 5.22 -2.80
C PHE A 555 6.64 4.18 -1.93
N ALA A 556 7.97 4.11 -1.98
CA ALA A 556 8.77 3.33 -1.03
C ALA A 556 8.71 3.91 0.40
N GLY A 557 8.73 5.24 0.54
CA GLY A 557 8.48 5.94 1.81
C GLY A 557 7.09 5.64 2.38
N ILE A 558 6.04 5.77 1.58
CA ILE A 558 4.66 5.42 1.95
C ILE A 558 4.56 3.93 2.34
N SER A 559 5.13 3.02 1.54
CA SER A 559 5.18 1.58 1.86
C SER A 559 5.86 1.32 3.22
N THR A 560 6.88 2.11 3.55
CA THR A 560 7.61 2.05 4.84
C THR A 560 6.75 2.55 6.01
N MET A 561 5.95 3.61 5.80
CA MET A 561 4.96 4.06 6.80
C MET A 561 3.78 3.08 6.96
N GLY A 562 3.54 2.22 5.97
CA GLY A 562 2.54 1.15 6.02
C GLY A 562 2.95 -0.03 6.93
N LYS A 563 4.11 -0.65 6.68
CA LYS A 563 4.53 -1.88 7.41
C LYS A 563 6.01 -1.92 7.84
N GLY A 564 6.65 -0.76 7.94
CA GLY A 564 8.02 -0.63 8.44
C GLY A 564 9.09 -0.87 7.37
N VAL A 565 10.32 -1.14 7.81
CA VAL A 565 11.55 -1.11 6.98
C VAL A 565 11.50 -1.96 5.69
N ALA A 566 10.64 -2.99 5.64
CA ALA A 566 10.40 -3.79 4.44
C ALA A 566 10.00 -2.93 3.21
N GLY A 567 9.32 -1.79 3.41
CA GLY A 567 8.85 -0.91 2.35
C GLY A 567 9.94 -0.29 1.48
N PHE A 568 11.13 0.00 2.04
CA PHE A 568 12.30 0.45 1.28
C PHE A 568 13.36 -0.64 1.06
N ILE A 569 13.47 -1.61 1.98
CA ILE A 569 14.42 -2.73 1.83
C ILE A 569 14.10 -3.57 0.59
N LEU A 570 12.82 -3.91 0.34
CA LEU A 570 12.46 -4.71 -0.83
C LEU A 570 12.83 -4.04 -2.17
N PRO A 571 12.48 -2.76 -2.43
CA PRO A 571 12.96 -2.04 -3.61
C PRO A 571 14.48 -2.03 -3.77
N ILE A 572 15.24 -1.76 -2.70
CA ILE A 572 16.70 -1.70 -2.75
C ILE A 572 17.31 -3.09 -3.04
N MET A 573 16.87 -4.14 -2.35
CA MET A 573 17.35 -5.51 -2.59
C MET A 573 17.08 -5.95 -4.03
N VAL A 574 15.87 -5.71 -4.53
CA VAL A 574 15.48 -6.14 -5.88
C VAL A 574 16.18 -5.33 -6.97
N ALA A 575 16.31 -4.01 -6.80
CA ALA A 575 17.06 -3.17 -7.73
C ALA A 575 18.55 -3.56 -7.76
N GLY A 576 19.16 -3.84 -6.60
CA GLY A 576 20.53 -4.35 -6.50
C GLY A 576 20.70 -5.74 -7.14
N ALA A 577 19.77 -6.66 -6.90
CA ALA A 577 19.77 -7.98 -7.53
C ALA A 577 19.57 -7.92 -9.06
N TYR A 578 18.71 -7.01 -9.55
CA TYR A 578 18.58 -6.70 -10.97
C TYR A 578 19.90 -6.15 -11.54
N VAL A 579 20.53 -5.15 -10.92
CA VAL A 579 21.80 -4.58 -11.37
C VAL A 579 22.88 -5.66 -11.44
N LEU A 580 23.00 -6.51 -10.42
CA LEU A 580 23.98 -7.58 -10.35
C LEU A 580 23.76 -8.65 -11.43
N THR A 581 22.51 -9.08 -11.65
CA THR A 581 22.16 -10.11 -12.64
C THR A 581 22.08 -9.60 -14.10
N ALA A 582 21.89 -8.29 -14.30
CA ALA A 582 22.02 -7.62 -15.59
C ALA A 582 23.45 -7.11 -15.87
N ARG A 583 24.30 -7.02 -14.84
CA ARG A 583 25.63 -6.36 -14.83
C ARG A 583 25.59 -4.88 -15.24
N LYS A 584 24.45 -4.20 -15.03
CA LYS A 584 24.20 -2.80 -15.44
C LYS A 584 24.54 -1.81 -14.33
N TRP A 585 25.81 -1.76 -13.91
CA TRP A 585 26.27 -0.90 -12.80
C TRP A 585 25.92 0.59 -12.94
N ARG A 586 25.82 1.12 -14.18
CA ARG A 586 25.38 2.51 -14.44
C ARG A 586 23.95 2.79 -13.93
N ASP A 587 23.10 1.78 -13.83
CA ASP A 587 21.73 1.94 -13.33
C ASP A 587 21.71 2.31 -11.83
N LEU A 588 22.74 1.99 -11.03
CA LEU A 588 22.83 2.45 -9.63
C LEU A 588 22.88 3.98 -9.50
N VAL A 589 23.58 4.64 -10.41
CA VAL A 589 23.65 6.11 -10.46
C VAL A 589 22.34 6.68 -11.00
N ARG A 590 21.73 6.04 -12.00
CA ARG A 590 20.42 6.45 -12.56
C ARG A 590 19.28 6.34 -11.54
N LEU A 591 19.35 5.43 -10.57
CA LEU A 591 18.30 5.18 -9.57
C LEU A 591 18.14 6.30 -8.51
N GLU A 592 18.90 7.39 -8.59
CA GLU A 592 18.74 8.57 -7.72
C GLU A 592 18.84 8.30 -6.22
N LEU A 593 19.71 7.38 -5.81
CA LEU A 593 19.78 6.88 -4.43
C LEU A 593 19.92 7.98 -3.36
N LEU A 594 20.64 9.07 -3.64
CA LEU A 594 20.75 10.23 -2.72
C LEU A 594 19.40 10.95 -2.55
N SER A 595 18.73 11.31 -3.66
CA SER A 595 17.39 11.89 -3.62
C SER A 595 16.38 10.90 -3.02
N GLY A 596 16.56 9.60 -3.23
CA GLY A 596 15.72 8.55 -2.66
C GLY A 596 15.82 8.45 -1.14
N VAL A 597 17.04 8.50 -0.58
CA VAL A 597 17.28 8.57 0.87
C VAL A 597 16.67 9.87 1.44
N LEU A 598 16.86 11.01 0.78
CA LEU A 598 16.26 12.29 1.20
C LEU A 598 14.72 12.25 1.15
N ILE A 599 14.12 11.61 0.13
CA ILE A 599 12.67 11.45 0.00
C ILE A 599 12.12 10.53 1.09
N ILE A 600 12.72 9.36 1.32
CA ILE A 600 12.32 8.46 2.42
C ILE A 600 12.47 9.19 3.77
N GLY A 601 13.52 10.00 3.92
CA GLY A 601 13.72 10.92 5.03
C GLY A 601 12.52 11.85 5.25
N VAL A 602 12.21 12.75 4.31
CA VAL A 602 11.15 13.76 4.50
C VAL A 602 9.72 13.21 4.43
N VAL A 603 9.50 12.05 3.83
CA VAL A 603 8.18 11.40 3.75
C VAL A 603 7.90 10.54 4.97
N ALA A 604 8.83 9.68 5.39
CA ALA A 604 8.56 8.67 6.41
C ALA A 604 9.15 9.00 7.79
N ALA A 605 10.35 9.57 7.87
CA ALA A 605 11.04 9.77 9.15
C ALA A 605 10.39 10.77 10.13
N PRO A 606 9.59 11.80 9.76
CA PRO A 606 9.08 12.77 10.73
C PRO A 606 8.27 12.13 11.86
N TRP A 607 7.39 11.17 11.53
CA TRP A 607 6.61 10.46 12.53
C TRP A 607 7.46 9.56 13.44
N PHE A 608 8.40 8.80 12.88
CA PHE A 608 9.28 7.93 13.68
C PHE A 608 10.15 8.74 14.65
N VAL A 609 10.66 9.90 14.22
CA VAL A 609 11.44 10.81 15.08
C VAL A 609 10.56 11.42 16.16
N ALA A 610 9.35 11.91 15.83
CA ALA A 610 8.45 12.50 16.81
C ALA A 610 8.01 11.48 17.89
N MET A 611 7.70 10.24 17.49
CA MET A 611 7.44 9.15 18.45
C MET A 611 8.65 8.82 19.33
N TYR A 612 9.87 8.84 18.79
CA TYR A 612 11.07 8.64 19.59
C TYR A 612 11.30 9.79 20.59
N MET A 613 11.16 11.06 20.17
CA MET A 613 11.33 12.19 21.10
C MET A 613 10.30 12.17 22.24
N ARG A 614 9.10 11.65 21.97
CA ARG A 614 8.02 11.52 22.96
C ARG A 614 8.22 10.34 23.93
N MET A 615 8.55 9.15 23.41
CA MET A 615 8.54 7.89 24.19
C MET A 615 9.92 7.29 24.47
N GLY A 616 10.98 7.85 23.90
CA GLY A 616 12.35 7.34 24.03
C GLY A 616 12.49 5.89 23.55
N ASP A 617 13.40 5.16 24.21
CA ASP A 617 13.79 3.82 23.80
C ASP A 617 12.67 2.78 23.85
N GLU A 618 11.58 2.98 24.62
CA GLU A 618 10.43 2.07 24.63
C GLU A 618 9.80 1.93 23.24
N PHE A 619 9.72 3.02 22.47
CA PHE A 619 9.26 3.00 21.08
C PHE A 619 10.19 2.17 20.17
N ILE A 620 11.51 2.29 20.34
CA ILE A 620 12.49 1.54 19.55
C ILE A 620 12.46 0.05 19.92
N GLN A 621 12.41 -0.26 21.22
CA GLN A 621 12.36 -1.63 21.72
C GLN A 621 11.07 -2.35 21.31
N GLN A 622 9.93 -1.67 21.30
CA GLN A 622 8.66 -2.24 20.86
C GLN A 622 8.58 -2.35 19.32
N LEU A 623 8.66 -1.22 18.61
CA LEU A 623 8.36 -1.21 17.17
C LEU A 623 9.47 -1.85 16.34
N PHE A 624 10.73 -1.48 16.56
CA PHE A 624 11.85 -1.96 15.74
C PHE A 624 12.41 -3.28 16.28
N VAL A 625 12.77 -3.36 17.56
CA VAL A 625 13.43 -4.56 18.11
C VAL A 625 12.45 -5.72 18.24
N HIS A 626 11.34 -5.56 18.96
CA HIS A 626 10.39 -6.65 19.19
C HIS A 626 9.53 -6.96 17.95
N HIS A 627 8.82 -5.97 17.40
CA HIS A 627 7.84 -6.22 16.34
C HIS A 627 8.40 -6.31 14.91
N MET A 628 9.61 -5.83 14.62
CA MET A 628 10.28 -6.06 13.33
C MET A 628 11.42 -7.08 13.42
N TRP A 629 12.46 -6.84 14.24
CA TRP A 629 13.68 -7.66 14.23
C TRP A 629 13.46 -9.05 14.86
N LYS A 630 13.03 -9.12 16.11
CA LYS A 630 12.71 -10.39 16.78
C LYS A 630 11.60 -11.12 16.03
N ARG A 631 10.55 -10.43 15.58
CA ARG A 631 9.49 -11.07 14.76
C ARG A 631 10.01 -11.67 13.43
N ALA A 632 11.09 -11.16 12.86
CA ALA A 632 11.72 -11.73 11.66
C ALA A 632 12.63 -12.94 11.98
N LEU A 633 13.48 -12.80 13.01
CA LEU A 633 14.56 -13.75 13.34
C LEU A 633 14.14 -14.85 14.32
N ASP A 634 13.17 -14.57 15.18
CA ASP A 634 12.63 -15.41 16.25
C ASP A 634 11.14 -15.73 16.02
N HIS A 635 10.66 -16.79 16.65
CA HIS A 635 9.23 -17.11 16.67
C HIS A 635 8.57 -16.36 17.85
N VAL A 636 7.96 -15.20 17.57
CA VAL A 636 7.45 -14.28 18.61
C VAL A 636 5.92 -14.33 18.75
N HIS A 637 5.21 -14.69 17.69
CA HIS A 637 3.75 -14.87 17.72
C HIS A 637 3.35 -16.09 16.90
N ASP A 638 2.76 -17.10 17.55
CA ASP A 638 2.01 -18.12 16.83
C ASP A 638 0.54 -17.69 16.67
N THR A 639 0.00 -17.85 15.46
CA THR A 639 -1.43 -17.81 15.16
C THR A 639 -1.83 -18.90 14.16
N ASN A 640 -0.97 -19.89 13.92
CA ASN A 640 -1.18 -21.03 13.04
C ASN A 640 -0.97 -22.31 13.86
N THR A 641 -1.72 -22.46 14.96
CA THR A 641 -1.69 -23.63 15.87
C THR A 641 -1.46 -24.93 15.11
N GLY A 642 -0.34 -25.60 15.38
CA GLY A 642 0.14 -26.78 14.63
C GLY A 642 1.27 -26.52 13.61
N ASP A 643 1.78 -25.29 13.52
CA ASP A 643 3.17 -24.90 13.23
C ASP A 643 3.87 -25.54 11.99
N ASP A 644 3.24 -25.46 10.80
CA ASP A 644 4.02 -25.55 9.55
C ASP A 644 4.74 -24.21 9.27
N VAL A 645 5.91 -24.03 9.89
CA VAL A 645 6.83 -22.91 9.60
C VAL A 645 7.80 -23.20 8.45
N SER A 646 7.57 -24.23 7.63
CA SER A 646 8.48 -24.59 6.55
C SER A 646 8.29 -23.73 5.28
N ILE A 647 9.00 -24.10 4.21
CA ILE A 647 8.79 -23.60 2.84
C ILE A 647 7.38 -23.90 2.31
N ARG A 648 6.75 -24.96 2.85
CA ARG A 648 5.51 -25.57 2.38
C ARG A 648 4.29 -24.65 2.64
N TYR A 649 4.25 -23.98 3.79
CA TYR A 649 3.21 -23.00 4.17
C TYR A 649 2.92 -21.96 3.07
N TYR A 650 3.93 -21.24 2.59
CA TYR A 650 3.70 -20.20 1.58
C TYR A 650 3.45 -20.76 0.18
N VAL A 651 3.87 -21.98 -0.14
CA VAL A 651 3.42 -22.66 -1.36
C VAL A 651 1.91 -22.89 -1.32
N TRP A 652 1.35 -23.22 -0.15
CA TRP A 652 -0.10 -23.37 0.03
C TRP A 652 -0.84 -22.03 -0.01
N GLN A 653 -0.35 -21.05 0.75
CA GLN A 653 -0.98 -19.73 0.85
C GLN A 653 -0.96 -18.99 -0.49
N MET A 654 0.12 -19.10 -1.27
CA MET A 654 0.11 -18.66 -2.67
C MET A 654 -0.74 -19.57 -3.56
N GLY A 655 -0.81 -20.87 -3.26
CA GLY A 655 -1.65 -21.83 -3.96
C GLY A 655 -3.12 -21.39 -4.05
N TYR A 656 -3.71 -21.00 -2.92
CA TYR A 656 -5.07 -20.46 -2.84
C TYR A 656 -5.12 -18.97 -3.21
N GLY A 657 -4.20 -18.15 -2.73
CA GLY A 657 -4.22 -16.71 -2.94
C GLY A 657 -3.92 -16.25 -4.38
N LEU A 658 -3.28 -17.08 -5.21
CA LEU A 658 -3.13 -16.84 -6.64
C LEU A 658 -4.32 -17.36 -7.47
N PHE A 659 -5.25 -18.11 -6.88
CA PHE A 659 -6.40 -18.68 -7.61
C PHE A 659 -7.23 -17.54 -8.23
N PRO A 660 -7.69 -17.66 -9.50
CA PRO A 660 -7.67 -18.82 -10.38
C PRO A 660 -6.34 -19.07 -11.12
N TRP A 661 -5.38 -18.15 -11.02
CA TRP A 661 -4.20 -18.06 -11.87
C TRP A 661 -3.02 -18.94 -11.42
N THR A 662 -3.13 -19.62 -10.27
CA THR A 662 -2.06 -20.41 -9.64
C THR A 662 -1.27 -21.29 -10.62
N GLY A 663 -1.97 -22.03 -11.49
CA GLY A 663 -1.34 -22.90 -12.48
C GLY A 663 -0.52 -22.18 -13.56
N LEU A 664 -0.79 -20.89 -13.80
CA LEU A 664 -0.12 -20.07 -14.81
C LEU A 664 0.91 -19.10 -14.22
N VAL A 665 1.23 -19.19 -12.92
CA VAL A 665 2.36 -18.47 -12.30
C VAL A 665 3.71 -19.14 -12.59
N PRO A 666 3.87 -20.48 -12.43
CA PRO A 666 5.06 -21.18 -12.91
C PRO A 666 5.31 -20.99 -14.41
N ALA A 667 4.25 -20.80 -15.20
CA ALA A 667 4.32 -20.49 -16.62
C ALA A 667 5.17 -19.24 -16.91
N GLY A 668 4.91 -18.13 -16.21
CA GLY A 668 5.62 -16.87 -16.39
C GLY A 668 7.11 -16.97 -16.07
N LEU A 669 7.46 -17.69 -14.98
CA LEU A 669 8.85 -17.94 -14.56
C LEU A 669 9.61 -18.78 -15.59
N ILE A 670 9.05 -19.91 -16.02
CA ILE A 670 9.64 -20.81 -17.04
C ILE A 670 9.78 -20.09 -18.39
N TRP A 671 8.78 -19.28 -18.75
CA TRP A 671 8.77 -18.51 -20.00
C TRP A 671 9.85 -17.41 -20.01
N TRP A 672 10.03 -16.68 -18.90
CA TRP A 672 11.14 -15.74 -18.74
C TRP A 672 12.49 -16.44 -18.83
N ALA A 673 12.69 -17.52 -18.05
CA ALA A 673 13.98 -18.22 -17.96
C ALA A 673 14.42 -18.70 -19.35
N ARG A 674 13.50 -19.29 -20.12
CA ARG A 674 13.77 -19.64 -21.51
C ARG A 674 14.01 -18.42 -22.40
N THR A 675 13.21 -17.35 -22.28
CA THR A 675 13.37 -16.16 -23.13
C THR A 675 14.78 -15.58 -22.96
N ARG A 676 15.26 -15.48 -21.71
CA ARG A 676 16.63 -15.09 -21.39
C ARG A 676 17.68 -16.08 -21.93
N TRP A 677 17.42 -17.40 -21.87
CA TRP A 677 18.32 -18.42 -22.45
C TRP A 677 18.44 -18.30 -23.98
N ASN A 678 17.33 -18.14 -24.71
CA ASN A 678 17.35 -17.95 -26.17
C ASN A 678 18.00 -16.62 -26.60
N GLN A 679 18.16 -15.67 -25.68
CA GLN A 679 18.82 -14.38 -25.86
C GLN A 679 20.30 -14.39 -25.43
N ALA A 680 20.77 -15.44 -24.76
CA ALA A 680 22.16 -15.55 -24.34
C ALA A 680 23.10 -15.69 -25.55
N GLY A 681 24.23 -14.98 -25.52
CA GLY A 681 25.22 -14.99 -26.62
C GLY A 681 24.78 -14.29 -27.91
N ARG A 682 23.57 -13.71 -27.98
CA ARG A 682 23.04 -13.01 -29.15
C ARG A 682 23.02 -11.49 -28.93
N ALA A 683 23.40 -10.73 -29.96
CA ALA A 683 23.13 -9.30 -30.03
C ALA A 683 21.62 -9.01 -30.07
N LEU A 684 21.14 -8.19 -29.14
CA LEU A 684 19.74 -7.82 -28.99
C LEU A 684 19.50 -6.39 -29.48
N THR A 685 18.29 -6.12 -29.97
CA THR A 685 17.82 -4.74 -30.15
C THR A 685 17.56 -4.08 -28.79
N GLN A 686 17.63 -2.74 -28.72
CA GLN A 686 17.33 -1.96 -27.50
C GLN A 686 15.94 -2.31 -26.89
N HIS A 687 14.98 -2.69 -27.74
CA HIS A 687 13.66 -3.15 -27.32
C HIS A 687 13.70 -4.57 -26.71
N GLU A 688 14.39 -5.53 -27.34
CA GLU A 688 14.60 -6.88 -26.78
C GLU A 688 15.39 -6.83 -25.45
N GLU A 689 16.36 -5.92 -25.31
CA GLU A 689 17.04 -5.62 -24.05
C GLU A 689 16.05 -5.19 -22.96
N ARG A 690 15.24 -4.16 -23.22
CA ARG A 690 14.20 -3.70 -22.28
C ARG A 690 13.26 -4.84 -21.87
N GLN A 691 12.85 -5.70 -22.82
CA GLN A 691 12.01 -6.86 -22.54
C GLN A 691 12.69 -7.91 -21.64
N ARG A 692 13.98 -8.20 -21.87
CA ARG A 692 14.80 -9.09 -21.04
C ARG A 692 14.93 -8.52 -19.62
N ASP A 693 15.22 -7.22 -19.54
CA ASP A 693 15.59 -6.54 -18.30
C ASP A 693 14.37 -6.37 -17.37
N VAL A 694 13.20 -5.97 -17.89
CA VAL A 694 11.93 -5.96 -17.12
C VAL A 694 11.57 -7.37 -16.65
N GLY A 695 11.69 -8.38 -17.51
CA GLY A 695 11.45 -9.76 -17.10
C GLY A 695 12.39 -10.21 -15.97
N THR A 696 13.68 -9.82 -16.04
CA THR A 696 14.66 -10.10 -14.98
C THR A 696 14.32 -9.36 -13.69
N PHE A 697 13.94 -8.08 -13.75
CA PHE A 697 13.51 -7.31 -12.58
C PHE A 697 12.28 -7.93 -11.89
N LEU A 698 11.25 -8.32 -12.66
CA LEU A 698 10.06 -9.00 -12.12
C LEU A 698 10.40 -10.35 -11.46
N VAL A 699 11.32 -11.13 -12.03
CA VAL A 699 11.74 -12.40 -11.43
C VAL A 699 12.61 -12.20 -10.19
N MET A 700 13.48 -11.18 -10.16
CA MET A 700 14.19 -10.80 -8.92
C MET A 700 13.21 -10.34 -7.85
N TRP A 701 12.19 -9.55 -8.20
CA TRP A 701 11.13 -9.15 -7.27
C TRP A 701 10.40 -10.35 -6.68
N PHE A 702 9.93 -11.27 -7.54
CA PHE A 702 9.28 -12.50 -7.09
C PHE A 702 10.16 -13.30 -6.13
N ILE A 703 11.41 -13.58 -6.53
CA ILE A 703 12.32 -14.44 -5.74
C ILE A 703 12.67 -13.79 -4.40
N PHE A 704 13.07 -12.51 -4.38
CA PHE A 704 13.51 -11.86 -3.13
C PHE A 704 12.34 -11.59 -2.18
N ALA A 705 11.16 -11.21 -2.69
CA ALA A 705 9.97 -11.07 -1.86
C ALA A 705 9.55 -12.43 -1.27
N TRP A 706 9.43 -13.46 -2.11
CA TRP A 706 9.01 -14.78 -1.66
C TRP A 706 10.01 -15.40 -0.67
N ALA A 707 11.31 -15.32 -0.96
CA ALA A 707 12.35 -15.84 -0.09
C ALA A 707 12.37 -15.13 1.27
N LEU A 708 12.31 -13.79 1.30
CA LEU A 708 12.34 -13.01 2.54
C LEU A 708 11.28 -13.50 3.54
N PHE A 709 10.01 -13.49 3.15
CA PHE A 709 8.92 -13.91 4.03
C PHE A 709 8.94 -15.43 4.30
N THR A 710 9.45 -16.23 3.37
CA THR A 710 9.60 -17.69 3.56
C THR A 710 10.68 -18.06 4.58
N TYR A 711 11.74 -17.27 4.72
CA TYR A 711 12.79 -17.48 5.73
C TYR A 711 12.53 -16.79 7.08
N MET A 712 11.63 -15.79 7.15
CA MET A 712 11.17 -15.23 8.43
C MET A 712 10.52 -16.31 9.31
N LYS A 713 10.82 -16.29 10.61
CA LYS A 713 10.30 -17.27 11.58
C LYS A 713 8.82 -17.09 11.88
N THR A 714 8.39 -15.86 12.20
CA THR A 714 6.99 -15.56 12.46
C THR A 714 6.23 -15.42 11.14
N LYS A 715 5.22 -16.27 10.89
CA LYS A 715 4.51 -16.37 9.61
C LYS A 715 3.01 -16.11 9.72
N PHE A 716 2.48 -15.38 8.75
CA PHE A 716 1.06 -15.05 8.60
C PHE A 716 0.65 -15.20 7.14
N HIS A 717 -0.60 -15.59 6.87
CA HIS A 717 -1.09 -15.90 5.53
C HIS A 717 -0.68 -14.85 4.48
N HIS A 718 -1.04 -13.58 4.74
CA HIS A 718 -0.82 -12.45 3.83
C HIS A 718 0.65 -11.97 3.75
N TYR A 719 1.60 -12.45 4.57
CA TYR A 719 2.98 -11.95 4.54
C TYR A 719 3.67 -12.17 3.18
N VAL A 720 3.29 -13.21 2.44
CA VAL A 720 3.84 -13.48 1.09
C VAL A 720 3.24 -12.59 -0.02
N PHE A 721 2.26 -11.73 0.30
CA PHE A 721 1.57 -10.89 -0.67
C PHE A 721 2.48 -10.01 -1.54
N PRO A 722 3.64 -9.46 -1.09
CA PRO A 722 4.63 -8.79 -1.94
C PRO A 722 5.16 -9.58 -3.14
N ALA A 723 5.03 -10.90 -3.17
CA ALA A 723 5.41 -11.75 -4.31
C ALA A 723 4.27 -11.97 -5.33
N VAL A 724 3.02 -11.62 -5.00
CA VAL A 724 1.85 -11.79 -5.89
C VAL A 724 1.88 -10.85 -7.11
N PRO A 725 2.22 -9.55 -6.98
CA PRO A 725 2.29 -8.63 -8.13
C PRO A 725 3.25 -9.07 -9.25
N PRO A 726 4.54 -9.38 -8.99
CA PRO A 726 5.45 -9.80 -10.05
C PRO A 726 5.04 -11.15 -10.67
N ALA A 727 4.49 -12.08 -9.88
CA ALA A 727 3.94 -13.34 -10.38
C ALA A 727 2.82 -13.10 -11.41
N ALA A 728 1.81 -12.29 -11.05
CA ALA A 728 0.70 -11.95 -11.92
C ALA A 728 1.15 -11.18 -13.18
N MET A 729 2.11 -10.26 -13.06
CA MET A 729 2.67 -9.53 -14.19
C MET A 729 3.37 -10.47 -15.18
N LEU A 730 4.15 -11.44 -14.69
CA LEU A 730 4.80 -12.46 -15.53
C LEU A 730 3.78 -13.41 -16.18
N THR A 731 2.70 -13.78 -15.49
CA THR A 731 1.58 -14.55 -16.06
C THR A 731 0.89 -13.78 -17.20
N GLY A 732 0.58 -12.50 -17.01
CA GLY A 732 -0.03 -11.67 -18.07
C GLY A 732 0.85 -11.52 -19.31
N ILE A 733 2.17 -11.40 -19.13
CA ILE A 733 3.15 -11.39 -20.23
C ILE A 733 3.17 -12.74 -20.97
N PHE A 734 3.12 -13.87 -20.26
CA PHE A 734 2.99 -15.19 -20.87
C PHE A 734 1.66 -15.36 -21.64
N LEU A 735 0.54 -14.85 -21.11
CA LEU A 735 -0.76 -14.88 -21.80
C LEU A 735 -0.73 -14.06 -23.10
N ASP A 736 -0.02 -12.93 -23.14
CA ASP A 736 0.14 -12.13 -24.35
C ASP A 736 0.94 -12.88 -25.44
N ASP A 737 2.11 -13.41 -25.06
CA ASP A 737 2.94 -14.24 -25.93
C ASP A 737 2.23 -15.53 -26.40
N ALA A 738 1.25 -16.02 -25.62
CA ALA A 738 0.43 -17.19 -25.95
C ALA A 738 -0.67 -16.92 -26.99
N LEU A 739 -1.21 -15.69 -27.04
CA LEU A 739 -2.14 -15.24 -28.09
C LEU A 739 -1.42 -15.18 -29.45
N GLY A 740 -0.28 -14.48 -29.46
CA GLY A 740 0.56 -14.27 -30.64
C GLY A 740 -0.17 -13.64 -31.83
N ASP A 741 0.43 -13.83 -33.00
CA ASP A 741 -0.11 -13.47 -34.32
C ASP A 741 -0.38 -14.76 -35.13
N ARG A 742 -1.22 -14.67 -36.18
CA ARG A 742 -1.81 -15.82 -36.91
C ARG A 742 -1.66 -15.66 -38.44
N PRO A 743 -1.70 -16.75 -39.25
CA PRO A 743 -2.11 -18.12 -38.90
C PRO A 743 -0.99 -19.21 -38.94
N VAL A 744 -1.23 -20.35 -39.61
CA VAL A 744 -0.70 -21.72 -39.37
C VAL A 744 -0.60 -22.40 -40.76
N ALA A 745 0.28 -23.36 -41.12
CA ALA A 745 0.87 -24.53 -40.43
C ALA A 745 2.39 -24.71 -40.77
N ASP A 746 3.09 -25.85 -40.67
CA ASP A 746 2.75 -27.25 -40.30
C ASP A 746 3.95 -28.02 -39.65
N LYS A 747 3.81 -29.34 -39.51
CA LYS A 747 4.77 -30.43 -39.17
C LYS A 747 6.26 -30.09 -39.05
N GLY A 748 6.81 -30.33 -37.85
CA GLY A 748 8.23 -30.54 -37.59
C GLY A 748 8.48 -31.12 -36.18
N ARG A 749 8.83 -32.40 -36.06
CA ARG A 749 8.86 -33.16 -34.78
C ARG A 749 9.89 -32.64 -33.75
N ARG A 750 9.51 -31.62 -32.94
CA ARG A 750 10.09 -31.33 -31.60
C ARG A 750 9.03 -31.01 -30.54
N GLY A 751 7.78 -31.39 -30.81
CA GLY A 751 6.60 -30.93 -30.06
C GLY A 751 6.03 -31.91 -29.04
N PRO A 752 5.69 -33.14 -29.44
CA PRO A 752 5.15 -34.15 -28.52
C PRO A 752 6.05 -34.36 -27.31
N TRP A 753 7.37 -34.34 -27.51
CA TRP A 753 8.40 -34.45 -26.46
C TRP A 753 8.10 -33.64 -25.20
N LEU A 754 8.10 -32.30 -25.29
CA LEU A 754 7.92 -31.44 -24.10
C LEU A 754 6.51 -31.55 -23.50
N ALA A 755 5.48 -31.75 -24.32
CA ALA A 755 4.12 -31.93 -23.85
C ALA A 755 3.97 -33.25 -23.07
N VAL A 756 4.57 -34.34 -23.56
CA VAL A 756 4.58 -35.65 -22.90
C VAL A 756 5.45 -35.62 -21.65
N THR A 757 6.63 -34.97 -21.65
CA THR A 757 7.44 -34.79 -20.44
C THR A 757 6.70 -34.02 -19.36
N LEU A 758 6.05 -32.90 -19.68
CA LEU A 758 5.28 -32.12 -18.70
C LEU A 758 4.00 -32.85 -18.24
N THR A 759 3.36 -33.63 -19.13
CA THR A 759 2.23 -34.51 -18.75
C THR A 759 2.69 -35.64 -17.81
N GLY A 760 3.87 -36.22 -18.07
CA GLY A 760 4.48 -37.21 -17.19
C GLY A 760 4.83 -36.65 -15.81
N VAL A 761 5.43 -35.46 -15.75
CA VAL A 761 5.70 -34.76 -14.47
C VAL A 761 4.40 -34.42 -13.73
N ALA A 762 3.35 -33.99 -14.43
CA ALA A 762 2.03 -33.74 -13.84
C ALA A 762 1.39 -35.04 -13.29
N LEU A 763 1.42 -36.15 -14.04
CA LEU A 763 0.97 -37.46 -13.59
C LEU A 763 1.80 -37.97 -12.39
N ALA A 764 3.10 -37.74 -12.37
CA ALA A 764 3.99 -38.10 -11.27
C ALA A 764 3.58 -37.36 -9.98
N ALA A 765 3.39 -36.04 -10.06
CA ALA A 765 2.90 -35.22 -8.97
C ALA A 765 1.47 -35.62 -8.52
N TYR A 766 0.60 -35.99 -9.47
CA TYR A 766 -0.74 -36.48 -9.13
C TYR A 766 -0.69 -37.80 -8.36
N GLY A 767 0.16 -38.74 -8.79
CA GLY A 767 0.41 -40.00 -8.10
C GLY A 767 0.91 -39.79 -6.67
N LEU A 768 1.91 -38.93 -6.47
CA LEU A 768 2.38 -38.55 -5.14
C LEU A 768 1.24 -38.01 -4.25
N SER A 769 0.34 -37.20 -4.81
CA SER A 769 -0.84 -36.68 -4.08
C SER A 769 -1.96 -37.68 -3.78
N ARG A 770 -1.75 -38.93 -4.18
CA ARG A 770 -2.59 -40.10 -3.91
C ARG A 770 -1.82 -41.18 -3.12
N LEU A 771 -0.57 -40.91 -2.74
CA LEU A 771 0.16 -41.61 -1.68
C LEU A 771 -0.06 -40.96 -0.31
N VAL A 772 -0.36 -39.66 -0.27
CA VAL A 772 -0.68 -38.90 0.94
C VAL A 772 -2.19 -38.71 1.08
N ALA A 773 -2.71 -38.96 2.27
CA ALA A 773 -4.11 -38.72 2.63
C ALA A 773 -4.37 -37.24 2.94
N GLY A 774 -5.52 -36.71 2.50
CA GLY A 774 -5.94 -35.32 2.74
C GLY A 774 -5.82 -34.40 1.52
N PRO A 775 -5.61 -33.09 1.72
CA PRO A 775 -5.33 -32.13 0.65
C PRO A 775 -4.03 -32.45 -0.11
N PHE A 776 -3.92 -32.05 -1.38
CA PHE A 776 -2.65 -32.05 -2.12
C PHE A 776 -1.62 -31.19 -1.38
N PHE A 777 -2.06 -30.01 -0.94
CA PHE A 777 -1.34 -29.05 -0.13
C PHE A 777 -1.48 -29.36 1.38
N GLY A 778 -1.31 -30.64 1.73
CA GLY A 778 -1.11 -31.15 3.10
C GLY A 778 -2.30 -31.10 4.06
N SER A 779 -2.33 -32.08 4.97
CA SER A 779 -3.10 -32.06 6.22
C SER A 779 -2.23 -31.53 7.36
N GLN A 780 -2.84 -30.92 8.39
CA GLN A 780 -2.14 -30.62 9.65
C GLN A 780 -1.94 -31.85 10.55
N ASP A 781 -2.89 -32.78 10.56
CA ASP A 781 -2.76 -34.07 11.23
C ASP A 781 -2.61 -35.15 10.16
N PRO A 782 -1.40 -35.70 9.93
CA PRO A 782 -1.21 -36.78 8.95
C PRO A 782 -1.65 -38.16 9.46
N ALA A 783 -1.90 -38.33 10.76
CA ALA A 783 -2.22 -39.61 11.38
C ALA A 783 -3.72 -39.95 11.29
N ASN A 784 -4.59 -38.94 11.38
CA ASN A 784 -6.06 -39.11 11.40
C ASN A 784 -6.75 -38.94 10.02
N VAL A 785 -6.01 -38.93 8.91
CA VAL A 785 -6.61 -38.76 7.57
C VAL A 785 -6.87 -40.12 6.90
N PRO A 786 -8.09 -40.39 6.39
CA PRO A 786 -8.43 -41.70 5.81
C PRO A 786 -7.50 -42.06 4.63
N PRO A 787 -7.01 -43.31 4.56
CA PRO A 787 -5.89 -43.69 3.71
C PRO A 787 -6.17 -43.40 2.23
N ALA A 788 -5.30 -42.58 1.62
CA ALA A 788 -5.29 -42.44 0.17
C ALA A 788 -4.95 -43.78 -0.48
N SER A 789 -5.58 -44.08 -1.62
CA SER A 789 -5.42 -45.33 -2.37
C SER A 789 -3.96 -45.52 -2.85
N PRO A 790 -3.09 -46.27 -2.13
CA PRO A 790 -1.64 -46.14 -2.33
C PRO A 790 -1.22 -46.79 -3.65
N THR A 791 -1.90 -47.87 -4.03
CA THR A 791 -1.81 -48.53 -5.34
C THR A 791 -2.07 -47.54 -6.48
N THR A 792 -3.16 -46.77 -6.43
CA THR A 792 -3.46 -45.77 -7.46
C THR A 792 -2.43 -44.64 -7.49
N GLY A 793 -1.95 -44.20 -6.33
CA GLY A 793 -0.88 -43.19 -6.25
C GLY A 793 0.45 -43.67 -6.82
N LEU A 794 0.84 -44.90 -6.50
CA LEU A 794 2.05 -45.53 -7.01
C LEU A 794 1.96 -45.77 -8.53
N ILE A 795 0.83 -46.30 -9.01
CA ILE A 795 0.59 -46.54 -10.44
C ILE A 795 0.67 -45.24 -11.24
N LEU A 796 -0.04 -44.19 -10.84
CA LEU A 796 -0.01 -42.89 -11.53
C LEU A 796 1.36 -42.21 -11.40
N GLY A 797 1.99 -42.33 -10.23
CA GLY A 797 3.31 -41.77 -9.92
C GLY A 797 4.40 -42.34 -10.83
N VAL A 798 4.53 -43.68 -10.83
CA VAL A 798 5.49 -44.42 -11.64
C VAL A 798 5.16 -44.28 -13.13
N SER A 799 3.89 -44.32 -13.54
CA SER A 799 3.51 -44.08 -14.94
C SER A 799 3.94 -42.69 -15.41
N GLY A 800 3.74 -41.65 -14.60
CA GLY A 800 4.17 -40.30 -14.91
C GLY A 800 5.69 -40.18 -15.07
N LEU A 801 6.46 -40.79 -14.16
CA LEU A 801 7.92 -40.83 -14.24
C LEU A 801 8.43 -41.59 -15.49
N ILE A 802 7.82 -42.73 -15.82
CA ILE A 802 8.15 -43.51 -17.03
C ILE A 802 7.85 -42.68 -18.28
N ILE A 803 6.68 -42.05 -18.36
CA ILE A 803 6.27 -41.19 -19.48
C ILE A 803 7.26 -40.03 -19.67
N ALA A 804 7.68 -39.38 -18.58
CA ALA A 804 8.67 -38.30 -18.63
C ALA A 804 10.07 -38.79 -19.06
N PHE A 805 10.52 -39.94 -18.56
CA PHE A 805 11.82 -40.54 -18.87
C PHE A 805 11.91 -41.05 -20.32
N VAL A 806 10.90 -41.78 -20.79
CA VAL A 806 10.82 -42.30 -22.16
C VAL A 806 10.74 -41.17 -23.17
N ALA A 807 9.97 -40.11 -22.89
CA ALA A 807 9.99 -38.90 -23.70
C ALA A 807 11.40 -38.31 -23.76
N ASN A 808 12.06 -38.10 -22.61
CA ASN A 808 13.41 -37.52 -22.55
C ASN A 808 14.41 -38.31 -23.42
N ARG A 809 14.44 -39.65 -23.28
CA ARG A 809 15.29 -40.55 -24.08
C ARG A 809 15.01 -40.51 -25.60
N LEU A 810 13.76 -40.33 -26.03
CA LEU A 810 13.38 -40.32 -27.44
C LEU A 810 13.55 -38.94 -28.13
N GLY A 811 13.91 -37.88 -27.39
CA GLY A 811 14.16 -36.55 -27.95
C GLY A 811 15.63 -36.18 -28.15
N GLY A 812 16.56 -37.03 -27.73
CA GLY A 812 17.99 -36.73 -27.66
C GLY A 812 18.87 -37.68 -28.47
N ALA A 813 18.91 -37.50 -29.79
CA ALA A 813 19.91 -38.08 -30.67
C ALA A 813 20.27 -37.06 -31.78
N PRO A 814 21.56 -36.71 -31.95
CA PRO A 814 22.03 -35.96 -33.11
C PRO A 814 22.48 -36.92 -34.23
N ASP A 815 22.09 -36.63 -35.47
CA ASP A 815 22.74 -37.16 -36.67
C ASP A 815 23.25 -35.97 -37.50
N GLU A 816 24.52 -36.04 -37.93
CA GLU A 816 25.19 -35.00 -38.71
C GLU A 816 25.16 -35.34 -40.21
N ALA A 817 24.31 -34.67 -41.00
CA ALA A 817 24.48 -34.60 -42.46
C ALA A 817 23.67 -33.48 -43.11
N ARG A 818 24.33 -32.63 -43.92
CA ARG A 818 23.88 -31.97 -45.18
C ARG A 818 22.50 -31.24 -45.15
N VAL A 819 22.34 -29.99 -45.59
CA VAL A 819 22.69 -29.39 -46.90
C VAL A 819 22.85 -27.85 -46.73
N SER A 820 23.44 -27.17 -47.72
CA SER A 820 23.74 -25.73 -47.76
C SER A 820 22.64 -24.86 -48.43
N VAL A 821 22.97 -23.59 -48.71
CA VAL A 821 22.25 -22.56 -49.53
C VAL A 821 21.46 -21.48 -48.72
N ARG A 822 21.23 -20.34 -49.39
CA ARG A 822 21.02 -18.97 -48.86
C ARG A 822 19.54 -18.52 -48.84
N PRO A 823 19.21 -17.39 -48.17
CA PRO A 823 17.83 -17.05 -47.84
C PRO A 823 17.07 -16.25 -48.93
N SER A 824 15.79 -16.55 -49.06
CA SER A 824 14.72 -15.60 -49.38
C SER A 824 13.47 -16.00 -48.55
N GLY A 825 12.52 -15.09 -48.34
CA GLY A 825 11.55 -15.20 -47.23
C GLY A 825 10.53 -16.35 -47.35
N ASP A 826 10.41 -17.16 -46.29
CA ASP A 826 9.45 -18.26 -46.14
C ASP A 826 8.70 -18.11 -44.78
N PRO A 827 7.35 -18.19 -44.73
CA PRO A 827 6.58 -18.16 -43.47
C PRO A 827 6.89 -19.25 -42.44
N ALA A 828 7.56 -20.35 -42.82
CA ALA A 828 7.73 -21.57 -42.00
C ALA A 828 8.80 -21.49 -40.87
N SER A 829 8.74 -20.50 -39.97
CA SER A 829 9.75 -20.37 -38.89
C SER A 829 9.65 -21.46 -37.79
N PRO A 830 10.72 -22.25 -37.52
CA PRO A 830 10.68 -23.30 -36.49
C PRO A 830 10.43 -22.78 -35.05
N THR A 831 10.78 -21.52 -34.79
CA THR A 831 10.56 -20.85 -33.51
C THR A 831 9.07 -20.70 -33.16
N ALA A 832 8.19 -20.48 -34.14
CA ALA A 832 6.75 -20.34 -33.90
C ALA A 832 6.10 -21.67 -33.45
N TYR A 833 6.57 -22.79 -33.99
CA TYR A 833 6.13 -24.13 -33.58
C TYR A 833 6.55 -24.43 -32.14
N VAL A 834 7.82 -24.21 -31.78
CA VAL A 834 8.33 -24.48 -30.42
C VAL A 834 7.65 -23.60 -29.36
N LYS A 835 7.40 -22.32 -29.67
CA LYS A 835 6.55 -21.46 -28.81
C LYS A 835 5.15 -22.06 -28.60
N SER A 836 4.52 -22.55 -29.68
CA SER A 836 3.18 -23.13 -29.63
C SER A 836 3.10 -24.38 -28.74
N VAL A 837 4.11 -25.26 -28.83
CA VAL A 837 4.26 -26.46 -28.00
C VAL A 837 4.43 -26.11 -26.53
N MET A 838 5.28 -25.14 -26.21
CA MET A 838 5.52 -24.73 -24.82
C MET A 838 4.25 -24.26 -24.15
N VAL A 839 3.50 -23.36 -24.79
CA VAL A 839 2.22 -22.87 -24.26
C VAL A 839 1.26 -24.03 -23.98
N ALA A 840 1.25 -25.08 -24.81
CA ALA A 840 0.43 -26.27 -24.56
C ALA A 840 0.91 -27.07 -23.33
N GLY A 841 2.18 -27.46 -23.26
CA GLY A 841 2.69 -28.25 -22.13
C GLY A 841 2.63 -27.50 -20.80
N VAL A 842 2.90 -26.19 -20.82
CA VAL A 842 2.77 -25.29 -19.67
C VAL A 842 1.31 -25.11 -19.25
N ALA A 843 0.37 -25.01 -20.20
CA ALA A 843 -1.05 -24.92 -19.87
C ALA A 843 -1.64 -26.25 -19.35
N LEU A 844 -1.13 -27.41 -19.78
CA LEU A 844 -1.48 -28.72 -19.18
C LEU A 844 -0.98 -28.83 -17.74
N ALA A 845 0.26 -28.44 -17.47
CA ALA A 845 0.79 -28.36 -16.11
C ALA A 845 -0.03 -27.36 -15.25
N GLY A 846 -0.41 -26.22 -15.82
CA GLY A 846 -1.26 -25.23 -15.16
C GLY A 846 -2.68 -25.73 -14.86
N ALA A 847 -3.33 -26.38 -15.83
CA ALA A 847 -4.65 -27.00 -15.67
C ALA A 847 -4.64 -28.04 -14.54
N PHE A 848 -3.56 -28.82 -14.46
CA PHE A 848 -3.33 -29.79 -13.39
C PHE A 848 -3.16 -29.09 -12.03
N CYS A 849 -2.28 -28.09 -11.90
CA CYS A 849 -2.16 -27.33 -10.66
C CYS A 849 -3.47 -26.65 -10.23
N ALA A 850 -4.26 -26.12 -11.17
CA ALA A 850 -5.59 -25.57 -10.89
C ALA A 850 -6.57 -26.64 -10.38
N ALA A 851 -6.53 -27.87 -10.92
CA ALA A 851 -7.36 -28.98 -10.45
C ALA A 851 -6.99 -29.42 -9.03
N LEU A 852 -5.71 -29.32 -8.64
CA LEU A 852 -5.24 -29.60 -7.29
C LEU A 852 -5.71 -28.55 -6.28
N VAL A 853 -5.54 -27.25 -6.60
CA VAL A 853 -6.10 -26.17 -5.77
C VAL A 853 -7.62 -26.33 -5.64
N THR A 854 -8.30 -26.70 -6.72
CA THR A 854 -9.75 -26.97 -6.74
C THR A 854 -10.14 -28.13 -5.83
N ARG A 855 -9.43 -29.28 -5.89
CA ARG A 855 -9.62 -30.42 -4.98
C ARG A 855 -9.56 -29.94 -3.53
N ASP A 856 -8.55 -29.16 -3.20
CA ASP A 856 -8.28 -28.76 -1.83
C ASP A 856 -9.29 -27.72 -1.32
N LEU A 857 -9.66 -26.72 -2.15
CA LEU A 857 -10.74 -25.77 -1.84
C LEU A 857 -12.12 -26.44 -1.75
N ALA A 858 -12.35 -27.52 -2.49
CA ALA A 858 -13.59 -28.30 -2.42
C ALA A 858 -13.61 -29.34 -1.29
N SER A 859 -12.45 -29.68 -0.73
CA SER A 859 -12.28 -30.82 0.18
C SER A 859 -13.05 -30.68 1.50
N ARG A 860 -13.36 -31.82 2.12
CA ARG A 860 -13.95 -31.92 3.46
C ARG A 860 -13.27 -33.05 4.24
N PRO A 861 -11.98 -32.92 4.58
CA PRO A 861 -11.37 -33.83 5.54
C PRO A 861 -12.07 -33.69 6.90
N GLU A 862 -12.18 -34.80 7.64
CA GLU A 862 -12.81 -34.81 8.97
C GLU A 862 -11.82 -34.38 10.08
N ALA A 863 -10.52 -34.50 9.82
CA ALA A 863 -9.42 -34.20 10.75
C ALA A 863 -8.53 -33.00 10.33
N ASP A 864 -9.02 -32.12 9.45
CA ASP A 864 -8.26 -30.97 8.92
C ASP A 864 -9.18 -29.82 8.48
N ILE A 865 -8.61 -28.65 8.18
CA ILE A 865 -9.33 -27.43 7.74
C ILE A 865 -10.19 -27.74 6.50
N LYS A 866 -11.49 -27.46 6.56
CA LYS A 866 -12.40 -27.73 5.42
C LYS A 866 -12.01 -26.84 4.25
N GLY A 867 -12.05 -27.35 3.03
CA GLY A 867 -11.55 -26.64 1.85
C GLY A 867 -12.11 -25.22 1.68
N GLN A 868 -13.40 -25.04 1.96
CA GLN A 868 -14.08 -23.74 1.87
C GLN A 868 -13.64 -22.73 2.95
N GLU A 869 -13.08 -23.16 4.08
CA GLU A 869 -12.48 -22.29 5.12
C GLU A 869 -11.13 -21.71 4.64
N ARG A 870 -10.45 -22.39 3.72
CA ARG A 870 -9.12 -21.99 3.22
C ARG A 870 -9.15 -20.66 2.45
N LEU A 871 -10.31 -20.21 1.97
CA LEU A 871 -10.47 -18.85 1.41
C LEU A 871 -10.53 -17.77 2.50
N ILE A 872 -11.36 -17.91 3.55
CA ILE A 872 -11.41 -16.88 4.60
C ILE A 872 -10.07 -16.79 5.37
N HIS A 873 -9.31 -17.88 5.45
CA HIS A 873 -7.93 -17.88 5.97
C HIS A 873 -6.87 -17.18 5.09
N LEU A 874 -7.25 -16.61 3.93
CA LEU A 874 -6.43 -15.66 3.17
C LEU A 874 -6.64 -14.20 3.61
N TYR A 875 -7.62 -13.95 4.46
CA TYR A 875 -8.07 -12.60 4.88
C TYR A 875 -8.04 -12.43 6.41
N THR A 876 -8.41 -13.46 7.17
CA THR A 876 -8.38 -13.44 8.65
C THR A 876 -7.56 -14.59 9.22
N TYR A 877 -7.11 -14.46 10.46
CA TYR A 877 -6.48 -15.55 11.19
C TYR A 877 -7.36 -16.81 11.28
N ARG A 878 -6.71 -17.96 11.34
CA ARG A 878 -7.38 -19.22 11.65
C ARG A 878 -7.77 -19.22 13.12
N TYR A 879 -9.08 -19.22 13.35
CA TYR A 879 -9.67 -19.48 14.64
C TYR A 879 -10.27 -20.87 14.64
N ASP A 880 -10.23 -21.55 15.79
CA ASP A 880 -11.03 -22.76 16.04
C ASP A 880 -12.51 -22.38 16.23
N ARG A 881 -13.09 -21.90 15.13
CA ARG A 881 -14.49 -21.50 15.01
C ARG A 881 -15.21 -22.54 14.16
N LEU A 882 -16.34 -23.04 14.67
CA LEU A 882 -17.18 -23.96 13.93
C LEU A 882 -17.61 -23.33 12.59
N TRP A 883 -17.73 -24.14 11.55
CA TRP A 883 -18.29 -23.67 10.28
C TRP A 883 -19.82 -23.55 10.38
N PRO A 884 -20.45 -22.47 9.85
CA PRO A 884 -21.90 -22.34 9.85
C PRO A 884 -22.58 -23.49 9.09
N LYS A 885 -23.48 -24.23 9.77
CA LYS A 885 -24.15 -25.43 9.23
C LYS A 885 -24.91 -25.15 7.91
N GLU A 886 -25.45 -23.94 7.79
CA GLU A 886 -26.25 -23.48 6.64
C GLU A 886 -25.38 -23.13 5.40
N LEU A 887 -24.05 -22.98 5.54
CA LEU A 887 -23.17 -22.51 4.46
C LEU A 887 -22.46 -23.66 3.75
N ASN A 888 -22.65 -23.75 2.44
CA ASN A 888 -22.00 -24.73 1.59
C ASN A 888 -21.55 -24.10 0.27
N PHE A 889 -20.24 -23.89 0.13
CA PHE A 889 -19.63 -23.35 -1.08
C PHE A 889 -18.94 -24.41 -1.94
N THR A 890 -18.85 -25.66 -1.49
CA THR A 890 -18.22 -26.78 -2.22
C THR A 890 -18.69 -26.88 -3.69
N PRO A 891 -19.99 -26.78 -4.05
CA PRO A 891 -20.42 -26.83 -5.46
C PRO A 891 -19.92 -25.65 -6.30
N ALA A 892 -19.86 -24.45 -5.73
CA ALA A 892 -19.38 -23.26 -6.44
C ALA A 892 -17.86 -23.34 -6.69
N LEU A 893 -17.10 -23.76 -5.68
CA LEU A 893 -15.65 -23.94 -5.77
C LEU A 893 -15.28 -25.03 -6.79
N LEU A 894 -16.01 -26.14 -6.81
CA LEU A 894 -15.90 -27.17 -7.85
C LEU A 894 -16.26 -26.63 -9.24
N GLY A 895 -17.34 -25.86 -9.36
CA GLY A 895 -17.81 -25.29 -10.63
C GLY A 895 -16.79 -24.31 -11.25
N PHE A 896 -16.31 -23.35 -10.47
CA PHE A 896 -15.24 -22.43 -10.90
C PHE A 896 -13.97 -23.20 -11.26
N GLY A 897 -13.49 -24.05 -10.35
CA GLY A 897 -12.24 -24.78 -10.53
C GLY A 897 -12.23 -25.72 -11.74
N LEU A 898 -13.33 -26.45 -11.97
CA LEU A 898 -13.51 -27.29 -13.16
C LEU A 898 -13.49 -26.44 -14.44
N ALA A 899 -14.21 -25.31 -14.47
CA ALA A 899 -14.20 -24.40 -15.61
C ALA A 899 -12.78 -23.85 -15.89
N ILE A 900 -12.07 -23.42 -14.85
CA ILE A 900 -10.68 -22.93 -14.95
C ILE A 900 -9.75 -24.02 -15.49
N THR A 901 -9.79 -25.24 -14.94
CA THR A 901 -9.00 -26.39 -15.42
C THR A 901 -9.31 -26.72 -16.88
N ILE A 902 -10.59 -26.79 -17.27
CA ILE A 902 -10.98 -27.05 -18.67
C ILE A 902 -10.45 -25.95 -19.59
N LEU A 903 -10.62 -24.67 -19.23
CA LEU A 903 -10.17 -23.56 -20.05
C LEU A 903 -8.63 -23.51 -20.18
N MET A 904 -7.89 -23.87 -19.12
CA MET A 904 -6.44 -24.06 -19.22
C MET A 904 -6.07 -25.21 -20.17
N VAL A 905 -6.80 -26.34 -20.18
CA VAL A 905 -6.61 -27.38 -21.22
C VAL A 905 -6.91 -26.84 -22.63
N VAL A 906 -7.93 -26.01 -22.81
CA VAL A 906 -8.26 -25.41 -24.12
C VAL A 906 -7.15 -24.47 -24.65
N LEU A 907 -6.29 -23.90 -23.78
CA LEU A 907 -5.09 -23.15 -24.22
C LEU A 907 -4.11 -24.01 -25.05
N VAL A 908 -4.13 -25.34 -24.94
CA VAL A 908 -3.37 -26.23 -25.83
C VAL A 908 -3.72 -25.95 -27.29
N ALA A 909 -5.01 -25.86 -27.62
CA ALA A 909 -5.51 -25.67 -28.97
C ALA A 909 -5.28 -24.24 -29.46
N ARG A 910 -4.23 -24.02 -30.29
CA ARG A 910 -3.86 -22.69 -30.82
C ARG A 910 -5.03 -21.93 -31.47
N ALA A 911 -5.99 -22.64 -32.07
CA ALA A 911 -7.22 -22.08 -32.64
C ALA A 911 -8.12 -21.38 -31.60
N TRP A 912 -8.24 -21.95 -30.40
CA TRP A 912 -9.15 -21.52 -29.32
C TRP A 912 -8.50 -20.66 -28.24
N ARG A 913 -7.17 -20.46 -28.25
CA ARG A 913 -6.44 -19.68 -27.24
C ARG A 913 -7.04 -18.30 -26.92
N ARG A 914 -7.49 -17.56 -27.93
CA ARG A 914 -8.10 -16.23 -27.70
C ARG A 914 -9.37 -16.35 -26.86
N GLN A 915 -10.24 -17.29 -27.22
CA GLN A 915 -11.47 -17.59 -26.52
C GLN A 915 -11.18 -18.09 -25.10
N ALA A 916 -10.22 -19.02 -24.94
CA ALA A 916 -9.84 -19.56 -23.64
C ALA A 916 -9.21 -18.50 -22.71
N ILE A 917 -8.37 -17.59 -23.20
CA ILE A 917 -7.81 -16.50 -22.38
C ILE A 917 -8.89 -15.50 -21.97
N VAL A 918 -9.78 -15.11 -22.89
CA VAL A 918 -10.92 -14.24 -22.56
C VAL A 918 -11.86 -14.92 -21.55
N ALA A 919 -12.12 -16.22 -21.71
CA ALA A 919 -12.93 -16.99 -20.78
C ALA A 919 -12.25 -17.18 -19.41
N LEU A 920 -10.93 -17.37 -19.34
CA LEU A 920 -10.19 -17.42 -18.06
C LEU A 920 -10.25 -16.08 -17.33
N LEU A 921 -10.11 -14.96 -18.04
CA LEU A 921 -10.27 -13.61 -17.47
C LEU A 921 -11.70 -13.39 -16.97
N ALA A 922 -12.70 -13.84 -17.72
CA ALA A 922 -14.10 -13.80 -17.30
C ALA A 922 -14.38 -14.69 -16.08
N CYS A 923 -13.87 -15.93 -16.05
CA CYS A 923 -13.97 -16.83 -14.89
C CYS A 923 -13.24 -16.28 -13.66
N GLY A 924 -12.10 -15.60 -13.84
CA GLY A 924 -11.41 -14.90 -12.75
C GLY A 924 -12.20 -13.71 -12.22
N ALA A 925 -12.73 -12.86 -13.10
CA ALA A 925 -13.61 -11.76 -12.71
C ALA A 925 -14.86 -12.26 -11.98
N LEU A 926 -15.50 -13.33 -12.48
CA LEU A 926 -16.67 -13.96 -11.86
C LEU A 926 -16.32 -14.64 -10.53
N PHE A 927 -15.14 -15.26 -10.40
CA PHE A 927 -14.68 -15.85 -9.13
C PHE A 927 -14.39 -14.77 -8.09
N SER A 928 -13.70 -13.68 -8.47
CA SER A 928 -13.47 -12.54 -7.58
C SER A 928 -14.78 -11.87 -7.17
N ALA A 929 -15.70 -11.61 -8.11
CA ALA A 929 -17.02 -11.06 -7.81
C ALA A 929 -17.83 -11.97 -6.88
N TRP A 930 -17.89 -13.28 -7.15
CA TRP A 930 -18.53 -14.26 -6.28
C TRP A 930 -17.87 -14.32 -4.89
N THR A 931 -16.55 -14.20 -4.81
CA THR A 931 -15.83 -14.19 -3.54
C THR A 931 -16.25 -12.99 -2.69
N LEU A 932 -16.32 -11.80 -3.29
CA LEU A 932 -16.66 -10.56 -2.58
C LEU A 932 -18.17 -10.44 -2.28
N ASP A 933 -19.03 -10.70 -3.25
CA ASP A 933 -20.49 -10.49 -3.18
C ASP A 933 -21.26 -11.68 -2.55
N VAL A 934 -20.75 -12.91 -2.66
CA VAL A 934 -21.49 -14.12 -2.22
C VAL A 934 -20.80 -14.87 -1.09
N TYR A 935 -19.48 -15.04 -1.14
CA TYR A 935 -18.73 -15.74 -0.09
C TYR A 935 -18.52 -14.83 1.13
N MET A 936 -17.84 -13.69 0.96
CA MET A 936 -17.52 -12.77 2.07
C MET A 936 -18.79 -12.22 2.74
N MET A 937 -19.79 -11.79 1.95
CA MET A 937 -21.11 -11.36 2.46
C MET A 937 -21.79 -12.39 3.38
N LYS A 938 -21.65 -13.68 3.09
CA LYS A 938 -22.25 -14.77 3.89
C LYS A 938 -21.37 -15.24 5.04
N VAL A 939 -20.05 -15.11 4.93
CA VAL A 939 -19.09 -15.55 5.96
C VAL A 939 -18.85 -14.46 7.02
N ALA A 940 -18.89 -13.17 6.66
CA ALA A 940 -18.63 -12.04 7.55
C ALA A 940 -19.46 -12.05 8.86
N PRO A 941 -20.79 -12.32 8.86
CA PRO A 941 -21.60 -12.38 10.08
C PRO A 941 -21.13 -13.46 11.08
N HIS A 942 -20.41 -14.46 10.59
CA HIS A 942 -19.94 -15.59 11.39
C HIS A 942 -18.50 -15.44 11.87
N TRP A 943 -17.71 -14.50 11.32
CA TRP A 943 -16.35 -14.19 11.80
C TRP A 943 -16.27 -12.89 12.61
N GLY A 944 -16.92 -11.81 12.14
CA GLY A 944 -17.04 -10.56 12.89
C GLY A 944 -18.16 -10.56 13.93
N GLN A 945 -18.48 -9.37 14.47
CA GLN A 945 -19.50 -9.11 15.49
C GLN A 945 -20.49 -7.99 15.09
N ARG A 946 -20.24 -7.23 14.02
CA ARG A 946 -21.12 -6.18 13.46
C ARG A 946 -22.65 -6.43 13.57
N PRO A 947 -23.21 -7.61 13.25
CA PRO A 947 -24.66 -7.86 13.38
C PRO A 947 -25.18 -7.87 14.83
N LEU A 948 -24.31 -8.17 15.81
CA LEU A 948 -24.65 -8.12 17.24
C LEU A 948 -24.81 -6.67 17.71
N PHE A 949 -23.88 -5.79 17.32
CA PHE A 949 -23.99 -4.37 17.63
C PHE A 949 -25.20 -3.74 16.91
N GLU A 950 -25.48 -4.13 15.67
CA GLU A 950 -26.71 -3.71 14.98
C GLU A 950 -27.99 -4.17 15.70
N ALA A 951 -28.04 -5.43 16.14
CA ALA A 951 -29.17 -5.95 16.92
C ALA A 951 -29.32 -5.22 18.27
N TYR A 952 -28.22 -4.90 18.94
CA TYR A 952 -28.21 -4.09 20.17
C TYR A 952 -28.78 -2.69 19.91
N TYR A 953 -28.21 -1.96 18.95
CA TYR A 953 -28.67 -0.60 18.64
C TYR A 953 -30.08 -0.53 18.05
N LYS A 954 -30.62 -1.61 17.50
CA LYS A 954 -31.99 -1.70 16.99
C LYS A 954 -33.04 -2.01 18.07
N ASP A 955 -32.63 -2.68 19.15
CA ASP A 955 -33.51 -3.16 20.22
C ASP A 955 -33.44 -2.30 21.51
N ARG A 956 -32.29 -1.63 21.71
CA ARG A 956 -32.03 -0.61 22.74
C ARG A 956 -33.00 0.56 22.61
N ARG A 957 -33.56 0.97 23.74
CA ARG A 957 -34.53 2.07 23.88
C ARG A 957 -33.94 3.31 24.54
N SER A 958 -32.83 3.18 25.26
CA SER A 958 -32.22 4.29 25.99
C SER A 958 -30.70 4.25 25.97
N VAL A 959 -30.09 5.44 25.92
CA VAL A 959 -28.64 5.64 26.08
C VAL A 959 -28.14 5.07 27.42
N LYS A 960 -29.00 4.98 28.44
CA LYS A 960 -28.66 4.42 29.77
C LYS A 960 -28.62 2.88 29.82
N GLU A 961 -29.13 2.17 28.81
CA GLU A 961 -29.03 0.71 28.72
C GLU A 961 -27.63 0.32 28.20
N PRO A 962 -26.77 -0.37 29.00
CA PRO A 962 -25.39 -0.65 28.63
C PRO A 962 -25.22 -2.00 27.94
N LEU A 963 -24.07 -2.16 27.26
CA LEU A 963 -23.60 -3.41 26.66
C LEU A 963 -22.39 -3.95 27.43
N VAL A 964 -22.38 -5.25 27.71
CA VAL A 964 -21.37 -5.93 28.54
C VAL A 964 -20.82 -7.16 27.83
N ALA A 965 -19.51 -7.35 27.82
CA ALA A 965 -18.87 -8.62 27.44
C ALA A 965 -18.83 -9.56 28.65
N PHE A 966 -19.48 -10.73 28.55
CA PHE A 966 -19.64 -11.66 29.68
C PHE A 966 -18.80 -12.94 29.52
N GLU A 967 -17.87 -13.15 30.46
CA GLU A 967 -16.83 -14.22 30.47
C GLU A 967 -15.97 -14.32 29.20
N MET A 968 -15.95 -13.27 28.37
CA MET A 968 -15.06 -13.17 27.23
C MET A 968 -13.74 -12.54 27.68
N ASN A 969 -12.62 -13.01 27.12
CA ASN A 969 -11.37 -12.23 27.07
C ASN A 969 -11.57 -11.24 25.92
N TRP A 970 -12.05 -10.04 26.25
CA TRP A 970 -12.52 -9.10 25.24
C TRP A 970 -11.35 -8.28 24.67
N LYS A 971 -11.12 -8.48 23.37
CA LYS A 971 -10.27 -7.65 22.51
C LYS A 971 -11.01 -7.36 21.20
N GLY A 972 -12.29 -7.01 21.36
CA GLY A 972 -13.32 -7.14 20.33
C GLY A 972 -13.61 -5.86 19.54
N GLU A 973 -14.75 -5.84 18.85
CA GLU A 973 -15.04 -4.83 17.82
C GLU A 973 -15.55 -3.49 18.40
N ASN A 974 -14.81 -2.91 19.35
CA ASN A 974 -15.11 -1.64 20.01
C ASN A 974 -15.32 -0.48 19.02
N TYR A 975 -14.79 -0.60 17.81
CA TYR A 975 -15.05 0.29 16.67
C TYR A 975 -16.54 0.60 16.45
N TYR A 976 -17.43 -0.37 16.64
CA TYR A 976 -18.87 -0.18 16.43
C TYR A 976 -19.61 0.38 17.66
N SER A 977 -19.06 0.18 18.87
CA SER A 977 -19.56 0.86 20.07
C SER A 977 -18.95 2.26 20.27
N GLY A 978 -17.85 2.56 19.58
CA GLY A 978 -16.96 3.68 19.89
C GLY A 978 -16.43 3.58 21.32
N GLY A 979 -16.02 2.38 21.75
CA GLY A 979 -15.59 2.11 23.12
C GLY A 979 -16.72 1.94 24.16
N ARG A 980 -18.01 2.05 23.78
CA ARG A 980 -19.15 1.87 24.70
C ARG A 980 -19.48 0.40 25.00
N LEU A 981 -18.54 -0.32 25.60
CA LEU A 981 -18.72 -1.69 26.07
C LEU A 981 -17.99 -1.89 27.40
N ILE A 982 -18.58 -2.67 28.31
CA ILE A 982 -18.03 -2.94 29.63
C ILE A 982 -17.52 -4.39 29.69
N GLU A 983 -16.27 -4.60 30.13
CA GLU A 983 -15.71 -5.92 30.40
C GLU A 983 -15.45 -6.09 31.90
N PHE A 984 -15.69 -7.30 32.43
CA PHE A 984 -15.37 -7.67 33.83
C PHE A 984 -14.32 -8.78 33.86
N GLY A 985 -13.13 -8.50 33.34
CA GLY A 985 -12.03 -9.46 33.24
C GLY A 985 -11.52 -10.02 34.58
N ASN A 986 -10.89 -11.20 34.50
CA ASN A 986 -10.27 -11.90 35.63
C ASN A 986 -8.76 -11.57 35.84
N GLY A 987 -8.18 -10.74 34.98
CA GLY A 987 -6.84 -10.18 35.20
C GLY A 987 -6.87 -8.89 36.04
N MET A 988 -5.70 -8.32 36.32
CA MET A 988 -5.56 -6.99 36.95
C MET A 988 -5.95 -5.85 36.00
N GLY A 989 -7.24 -5.78 35.63
CA GLY A 989 -7.83 -4.56 35.10
C GLY A 989 -7.76 -3.46 36.17
N GLN A 990 -7.32 -2.26 35.78
CA GLN A 990 -6.97 -1.18 36.72
C GLN A 990 -8.08 -0.95 37.75
N GLY A 991 -7.73 -1.08 39.02
CA GLY A 991 -8.65 -0.93 40.15
C GLY A 991 -9.15 -2.22 40.80
N ALA A 992 -8.88 -3.41 40.24
CA ALA A 992 -9.07 -4.65 40.99
C ALA A 992 -8.13 -4.69 42.21
N THR A 993 -8.67 -4.77 43.43
CA THR A 993 -7.86 -5.14 44.60
C THR A 993 -7.41 -6.59 44.45
N ALA A 994 -6.16 -6.89 44.83
CA ALA A 994 -5.58 -8.22 44.66
C ALA A 994 -6.44 -9.31 45.33
N GLY A 995 -6.98 -10.21 44.50
CA GLY A 995 -7.88 -11.31 44.92
C GLY A 995 -9.37 -11.10 44.61
N GLU A 996 -9.81 -9.91 44.20
CA GLU A 996 -11.21 -9.68 43.81
C GLU A 996 -11.51 -10.25 42.41
N ARG A 997 -12.53 -11.11 42.29
CA ARG A 997 -12.90 -11.73 41.00
C ARG A 997 -13.74 -10.79 40.13
N GLY A 998 -13.60 -10.92 38.80
CA GLY A 998 -14.42 -10.18 37.83
C GLY A 998 -15.93 -10.39 38.04
N SER A 999 -16.33 -11.61 38.42
CA SER A 999 -17.72 -11.96 38.79
C SER A 999 -18.27 -11.13 39.95
N ASP A 1000 -17.42 -10.74 40.89
CA ASP A 1000 -17.83 -10.18 42.17
C ASP A 1000 -17.96 -8.65 42.02
N ARG A 1001 -17.02 -8.02 41.30
CA ARG A 1001 -17.15 -6.66 40.75
C ARG A 1001 -18.42 -6.49 39.91
N MET A 1002 -18.70 -7.44 39.02
CA MET A 1002 -19.87 -7.41 38.15
C MET A 1002 -21.20 -7.48 38.91
N ARG A 1003 -21.29 -8.31 39.96
CA ARG A 1003 -22.48 -8.38 40.84
C ARG A 1003 -22.71 -7.05 41.57
N THR A 1004 -21.65 -6.45 42.10
CA THR A 1004 -21.70 -5.14 42.78
C THR A 1004 -22.17 -4.04 41.83
N TRP A 1005 -21.66 -4.01 40.60
CA TRP A 1005 -22.11 -3.07 39.56
C TRP A 1005 -23.58 -3.28 39.18
N LEU A 1006 -24.02 -4.53 38.94
CA LEU A 1006 -25.41 -4.86 38.62
C LEU A 1006 -26.38 -4.40 39.72
N ALA A 1007 -25.99 -4.51 40.99
CA ALA A 1007 -26.79 -4.01 42.11
C ALA A 1007 -26.93 -2.48 42.11
N ASP A 1008 -25.86 -1.74 41.79
CA ASP A 1008 -25.85 -0.27 41.72
C ASP A 1008 -26.65 0.29 40.53
N ILE A 1009 -26.67 -0.40 39.38
CA ILE A 1009 -27.43 0.02 38.19
C ILE A 1009 -28.89 -0.47 38.17
N LYS A 1010 -29.29 -1.37 39.09
CA LYS A 1010 -30.64 -1.99 39.14
C LYS A 1010 -31.79 -0.96 39.12
N GLY A 1011 -31.61 0.21 39.74
CA GLY A 1011 -32.59 1.30 39.74
C GLY A 1011 -32.35 2.42 38.71
N LYS A 1012 -31.41 2.24 37.76
CA LYS A 1012 -30.87 3.32 36.91
C LYS A 1012 -31.01 3.05 35.40
N THR A 1013 -31.27 1.80 35.04
CA THR A 1013 -31.66 1.34 33.69
C THR A 1013 -32.74 0.26 33.81
N GLY A 1014 -33.64 0.16 32.82
CA GLY A 1014 -34.63 -0.92 32.73
C GLY A 1014 -34.15 -2.16 31.94
N ALA A 1015 -32.96 -2.09 31.33
CA ALA A 1015 -32.34 -3.21 30.62
C ALA A 1015 -30.81 -3.18 30.69
N VAL A 1016 -30.20 -4.36 30.57
CA VAL A 1016 -28.77 -4.56 30.29
C VAL A 1016 -28.62 -5.60 29.18
N TYR A 1017 -27.67 -5.36 28.30
CA TYR A 1017 -27.33 -6.25 27.20
C TYR A 1017 -25.99 -6.93 27.44
N PHE A 1018 -25.91 -8.22 27.14
CA PHE A 1018 -24.72 -9.05 27.27
C PHE A 1018 -24.35 -9.67 25.93
N VAL A 1019 -23.07 -9.58 25.56
CA VAL A 1019 -22.46 -10.40 24.50
C VAL A 1019 -21.72 -11.55 25.17
N THR A 1020 -22.01 -12.77 24.74
CA THR A 1020 -21.30 -13.98 25.20
C THR A 1020 -21.37 -15.11 24.16
N GLU A 1021 -20.85 -16.29 24.49
CA GLU A 1021 -21.00 -17.50 23.67
C GLU A 1021 -22.30 -18.26 24.03
N PHE A 1022 -22.94 -18.90 23.06
CA PHE A 1022 -24.24 -19.59 23.25
C PHE A 1022 -24.26 -20.59 24.43
N SER A 1023 -23.13 -21.24 24.71
CA SER A 1023 -22.95 -22.19 25.82
C SER A 1023 -22.96 -21.56 27.22
N ARG A 1024 -22.88 -20.22 27.32
CA ARG A 1024 -22.70 -19.49 28.59
C ARG A 1024 -23.93 -18.73 29.07
N VAL A 1025 -25.00 -18.68 28.26
CA VAL A 1025 -26.21 -17.87 28.54
C VAL A 1025 -26.87 -18.23 29.88
N SER A 1026 -26.88 -19.52 30.27
CA SER A 1026 -27.42 -19.95 31.56
C SER A 1026 -26.70 -19.35 32.77
N LYS A 1027 -25.37 -19.16 32.68
CA LYS A 1027 -24.59 -18.50 33.75
C LYS A 1027 -25.04 -17.06 33.99
N ILE A 1028 -25.51 -16.37 32.95
CA ILE A 1028 -26.05 -15.01 33.07
C ILE A 1028 -27.35 -15.04 33.87
N ASP A 1029 -28.27 -15.97 33.57
CA ASP A 1029 -29.49 -16.16 34.37
C ASP A 1029 -29.17 -16.46 35.84
N ASP A 1030 -28.21 -17.33 36.12
CA ASP A 1030 -27.90 -17.75 37.50
C ASP A 1030 -27.15 -16.66 38.29
N MET A 1031 -26.30 -15.88 37.63
CA MET A 1031 -25.75 -14.64 38.17
C MET A 1031 -26.86 -13.61 38.46
N LEU A 1032 -27.78 -13.38 37.52
CA LEU A 1032 -28.87 -12.43 37.70
C LEU A 1032 -29.84 -12.87 38.81
N LYS A 1033 -30.12 -14.17 38.96
CA LYS A 1033 -30.89 -14.69 40.11
C LYS A 1033 -30.22 -14.34 41.44
N GLY A 1034 -28.88 -14.43 41.50
CA GLY A 1034 -28.08 -14.09 42.68
C GLY A 1034 -28.01 -12.58 43.04
N VAL A 1035 -28.47 -11.67 42.17
CA VAL A 1035 -28.44 -10.21 42.40
C VAL A 1035 -29.83 -9.57 42.36
N LEU A 1036 -30.71 -10.09 41.51
CA LEU A 1036 -32.05 -9.55 41.28
C LEU A 1036 -33.13 -10.28 42.08
N GLY A 1037 -32.91 -11.55 42.45
CA GLY A 1037 -33.93 -12.48 42.95
C GLY A 1037 -34.48 -13.36 41.82
N ASN A 1038 -35.57 -14.10 42.08
CA ASN A 1038 -36.25 -14.83 41.01
C ASN A 1038 -36.95 -13.87 40.02
N PRO A 1039 -36.97 -14.17 38.71
CA PRO A 1039 -37.68 -13.35 37.72
C PRO A 1039 -39.19 -13.36 37.98
N PRO A 1040 -39.91 -12.26 37.69
CA PRO A 1040 -41.34 -12.12 38.01
C PRO A 1040 -42.26 -12.99 37.13
N SER A 1041 -41.78 -13.52 36.02
CA SER A 1041 -42.52 -14.42 35.14
C SER A 1041 -41.58 -15.39 34.40
N GLY A 1042 -41.75 -16.70 34.63
CA GLY A 1042 -40.93 -17.75 34.00
C GLY A 1042 -39.66 -18.10 34.77
N ASN A 1043 -38.74 -18.84 34.12
CA ASN A 1043 -37.57 -19.44 34.78
C ASN A 1043 -36.25 -18.70 34.51
N ARG A 1044 -36.28 -17.57 33.77
CA ARG A 1044 -35.12 -16.86 33.23
C ARG A 1044 -35.28 -15.35 33.38
N TRP A 1045 -34.16 -14.65 33.56
CA TRP A 1045 -34.07 -13.19 33.42
C TRP A 1045 -33.70 -12.76 32.00
N THR A 1046 -33.14 -13.70 31.22
CA THR A 1046 -32.54 -13.44 29.91
C THR A 1046 -33.41 -13.83 28.73
N GLU A 1047 -33.33 -13.02 27.68
CA GLU A 1047 -33.96 -13.20 26.38
C GLU A 1047 -32.89 -13.08 25.28
N GLN A 1048 -32.85 -14.02 24.33
CA GLN A 1048 -31.88 -13.94 23.22
C GLN A 1048 -32.39 -13.01 22.12
N VAL A 1049 -31.66 -11.93 21.85
CA VAL A 1049 -31.99 -10.94 20.80
C VAL A 1049 -31.53 -11.43 19.41
N THR A 1050 -30.54 -12.32 19.38
CA THR A 1050 -29.92 -12.89 18.17
C THR A 1050 -29.83 -14.41 18.24
N THR A 1051 -29.68 -15.10 17.10
CA THR A 1051 -29.64 -16.58 17.03
C THR A 1051 -28.37 -17.09 16.34
N GLU A 1052 -28.15 -18.43 16.30
CA GLU A 1052 -27.03 -19.05 15.54
C GLU A 1052 -26.97 -18.61 14.06
N LYS A 1053 -28.10 -18.14 13.50
CA LYS A 1053 -28.18 -17.60 12.13
C LYS A 1053 -27.67 -16.16 11.99
N THR A 1054 -27.55 -15.43 13.10
CA THR A 1054 -27.00 -14.07 13.16
C THR A 1054 -25.47 -14.11 13.23
N THR A 1055 -24.94 -14.84 14.22
CA THR A 1055 -23.55 -15.31 14.26
C THR A 1055 -23.57 -16.72 14.85
N ASN A 1056 -22.62 -17.59 14.47
CA ASN A 1056 -22.62 -18.99 14.92
C ASN A 1056 -21.71 -19.25 16.14
N LYS A 1057 -21.20 -18.18 16.78
CA LYS A 1057 -20.36 -18.27 17.98
C LYS A 1057 -20.90 -17.41 19.13
N PHE A 1058 -21.25 -16.17 18.83
CA PHE A 1058 -21.63 -15.18 19.82
C PHE A 1058 -23.13 -14.85 19.76
N VAL A 1059 -23.70 -14.54 20.91
CA VAL A 1059 -25.11 -14.20 21.11
C VAL A 1059 -25.23 -12.90 21.88
N LEU A 1060 -26.09 -12.01 21.39
CA LEU A 1060 -26.61 -10.87 22.14
C LEU A 1060 -27.81 -11.31 22.97
N VAL A 1061 -27.74 -11.03 24.27
CA VAL A 1061 -28.73 -11.41 25.27
C VAL A 1061 -29.19 -10.15 26.00
N ARG A 1062 -30.50 -9.99 26.17
CA ARG A 1062 -31.11 -8.90 26.93
C ARG A 1062 -31.61 -9.41 28.27
N ALA A 1063 -31.28 -8.72 29.35
CA ALA A 1063 -32.01 -8.81 30.62
C ALA A 1063 -32.86 -7.54 30.79
N ARG A 1064 -34.07 -7.70 31.33
CA ARG A 1064 -34.97 -6.59 31.69
C ARG A 1064 -35.52 -6.78 33.10
N TRP A 1065 -35.78 -5.66 33.75
CA TRP A 1065 -36.50 -5.56 35.01
C TRP A 1065 -37.37 -4.30 34.98
N GLN A 1066 -38.39 -4.26 35.84
CA GLN A 1066 -39.30 -3.11 36.00
C GLN A 1066 -38.79 -2.17 37.10
#